data_AF-L9Y1E0-F1
#
_entry.id   AF-L9Y1E0-F1
#
_cell.length_a   1.000
_cell.length_b   1.000
_cell.length_c   1.000
_cell.angle_alpha   90.00
_cell.angle_beta   90.00
_cell.angle_gamma   90.00
#
_symmetry.space_group_name_H-M   'P 1'
#
loop_
_entity.id
_entity.type
_entity.pdbx_description
1 polymer ?
#
loop_
_entity_poly.entity_id
_entity_poly.type
_entity_poly.pdbx_seq_one_letter_code
_entity_poly.pdbx_strand_id
1 'polypeptide(L)'
;MKQCPRRTLLGGIGTTITAAMAGSAVGATTVQSGSDADSPAVDNLLDYLPASVASDSMMVTATDYERRREANEPYEPTPATGRFQIDPESVSKQALVYDTGDDGFSMPITVLAGEFDLEGEAESRETDGGVEYDYHENEDTVAAATETLAVIADADDTVDDAFAAKAGETERLLAAEPVLEDGFELFDGGRAGYTVQTADNSQLPDSMGDVTVEYIARAMTVLGPDTLEMNIGVELEDASAVTDELIETLKGDLAYTATTGEPTVETDGALVTISVERDLAAERAVREHDSPGFLQAERDFDLEDDYLEIEVGRGDPTPIEDLTLEVGGEEYDRDIWADGHGTLEEGDTIVIDTDDVEPNLSVTLKHDHQLGGSSSGTTILSRFEFAFDYDIDTETLAVEYEDEFPLDGDKVSLVAYDERPRYRPRESEDTIEPKATTQPWSGTMSTGDEATLEDVQPGDTVLVCWEGTGQQDSIARSRIRPPGHVRFEYDYENETLSATIEFEDETERSAAEYELLIDDEPAATQWADEYDTVSSGTTIELEDVAVGTDATAVWGDEDIRIGGTRAQPSIQLAFDEETVTHEGGDALPASKLEARVWTTDGRTKIDIADEVDGDFEEGDSFTVDTEEARSIMLRYDGEHSVGYAHPPR
;
A
#
# COMPACT_ATOMS: atom_id res chain seq x y z
N MET A 1 9.66 -41.34 61.03
CA MET A 1 9.38 -42.73 60.58
C MET A 1 9.94 -42.86 59.16
N LYS A 2 10.87 -43.81 58.98
CA LYS A 2 11.39 -44.48 57.76
C LYS A 2 11.56 -43.61 56.49
N GLN A 3 12.78 -43.13 56.21
CA GLN A 3 13.83 -43.79 55.40
C GLN A 3 13.53 -43.85 53.89
N CYS A 4 14.29 -43.08 53.09
CA CYS A 4 14.52 -43.30 51.66
C CYS A 4 15.16 -44.68 51.39
N PRO A 5 15.10 -45.19 50.13
CA PRO A 5 16.23 -45.01 49.19
C PRO A 5 15.77 -44.78 47.72
N ARG A 6 16.41 -43.93 46.90
CA ARG A 6 17.61 -44.13 46.03
C ARG A 6 17.53 -45.28 44.98
N ARG A 7 17.41 -44.85 43.71
CA ARG A 7 18.19 -45.18 42.47
C ARG A 7 18.36 -46.64 41.99
N THR A 8 17.82 -46.93 40.79
CA THR A 8 18.31 -47.88 39.74
C THR A 8 17.59 -47.50 38.41
N LEU A 9 18.15 -46.76 37.44
CA LEU A 9 18.97 -47.14 36.26
C LEU A 9 18.71 -48.54 35.63
N LEU A 10 18.03 -48.56 34.48
CA LEU A 10 18.04 -49.53 33.37
C LEU A 10 17.05 -48.94 32.33
N GLY A 11 17.39 -48.53 31.11
CA GLY A 11 18.35 -49.10 30.17
C GLY A 11 17.67 -50.25 29.42
N GLY A 12 17.11 -50.00 28.24
CA GLY A 12 16.51 -51.06 27.42
C GLY A 12 15.65 -50.58 26.25
N ILE A 13 16.32 -50.27 25.15
CA ILE A 13 15.81 -50.14 23.78
C ILE A 13 14.90 -51.33 23.44
N GLY A 14 13.75 -51.04 22.82
CA GLY A 14 12.80 -52.05 22.36
C GLY A 14 12.03 -51.54 21.14
N THR A 15 12.67 -51.62 19.98
CA THR A 15 12.10 -51.45 18.65
C THR A 15 10.92 -52.40 18.45
N THR A 16 9.73 -51.88 18.16
CA THR A 16 8.63 -52.65 17.56
C THR A 16 8.04 -51.88 16.39
N ILE A 17 8.55 -52.20 15.21
CA ILE A 17 7.94 -51.98 13.90
C ILE A 17 6.54 -52.60 13.94
N THR A 18 5.51 -51.77 13.77
CA THR A 18 4.15 -52.25 13.47
C THR A 18 3.77 -51.72 12.10
N ALA A 19 4.03 -52.52 11.07
CA ALA A 19 3.42 -52.36 9.76
C ALA A 19 1.94 -52.74 9.89
N ALA A 20 1.03 -51.80 9.60
CA ALA A 20 -0.38 -52.09 9.36
C ALA A 20 -0.69 -51.79 7.90
N MET A 21 -0.87 -52.87 7.14
CA MET A 21 -1.31 -52.83 5.75
C MET A 21 -2.76 -52.37 5.64
N ALA A 22 -3.03 -51.66 4.56
CA ALA A 22 -4.35 -51.34 4.03
C ALA A 22 -5.28 -52.56 4.01
N GLY A 23 -6.54 -52.33 4.40
CA GLY A 23 -7.63 -53.29 4.31
C GLY A 23 -8.94 -52.55 4.09
N SER A 24 -9.31 -52.38 2.83
CA SER A 24 -10.60 -51.85 2.39
C SER A 24 -11.74 -52.74 2.90
N ALA A 25 -12.69 -52.16 3.64
CA ALA A 25 -13.97 -52.79 3.92
C ALA A 25 -15.08 -51.73 3.82
N VAL A 26 -15.83 -51.81 2.72
CA VAL A 26 -17.07 -51.06 2.46
C VAL A 26 -18.10 -51.41 3.53
N GLY A 27 -18.56 -50.41 4.27
CA GLY A 27 -19.67 -50.50 5.21
C GLY A 27 -20.57 -49.28 5.05
N ALA A 28 -21.64 -49.43 4.28
CA ALA A 28 -22.65 -48.39 4.10
C ALA A 28 -23.47 -48.20 5.39
N THR A 29 -23.38 -47.01 5.99
CA THR A 29 -24.42 -46.44 6.85
C THR A 29 -24.47 -44.94 6.61
N THR A 30 -25.61 -44.50 6.08
CA THR A 30 -25.96 -43.12 5.74
C THR A 30 -25.98 -42.23 6.99
N VAL A 31 -25.15 -41.19 6.99
CA VAL A 31 -25.38 -39.94 7.71
C VAL A 31 -25.14 -38.85 6.68
N GLN A 32 -26.17 -38.06 6.38
CA GLN A 32 -26.02 -36.80 5.64
C GLN A 32 -25.29 -35.83 6.57
N SER A 33 -23.96 -35.86 6.51
CA SER A 33 -23.13 -34.70 6.82
C SER A 33 -23.03 -33.86 5.55
N GLY A 34 -22.96 -32.53 5.69
CA GLY A 34 -22.69 -31.62 4.58
C GLY A 34 -21.46 -32.09 3.80
N SER A 35 -21.49 -31.89 2.49
CA SER A 35 -20.39 -32.21 1.60
C SER A 35 -19.20 -31.29 1.89
N ASP A 36 -18.29 -31.74 2.75
CA ASP A 36 -16.85 -31.44 2.60
C ASP A 36 -16.42 -32.24 1.35
N ALA A 37 -16.54 -31.65 0.16
CA ALA A 37 -15.82 -32.16 -0.98
C ALA A 37 -14.33 -31.82 -0.75
N ASP A 38 -13.51 -32.86 -0.62
CA ASP A 38 -12.06 -32.88 -0.35
C ASP A 38 -11.28 -31.64 -0.87
N SER A 39 -11.27 -30.53 -0.10
CA SER A 39 -10.25 -29.50 -0.28
C SER A 39 -8.89 -30.09 0.09
N PRO A 40 -7.84 -29.93 -0.74
CA PRO A 40 -6.53 -30.47 -0.44
C PRO A 40 -6.01 -29.93 0.89
N ALA A 41 -5.28 -30.75 1.66
CA ALA A 41 -4.56 -30.24 2.82
C ALA A 41 -3.59 -29.12 2.40
N VAL A 42 -3.31 -28.16 3.27
CA VAL A 42 -2.40 -27.04 2.94
C VAL A 42 -1.02 -27.54 2.47
N ASP A 43 -0.52 -28.63 3.08
CA ASP A 43 0.73 -29.28 2.69
C ASP A 43 0.70 -29.83 1.26
N ASN A 44 -0.48 -30.21 0.75
CA ASN A 44 -0.62 -30.69 -0.63
C ASN A 44 -0.47 -29.56 -1.65
N LEU A 45 -0.64 -28.29 -1.25
CA LEU A 45 -0.42 -27.13 -2.13
C LEU A 45 1.07 -26.87 -2.34
N LEU A 46 1.90 -27.14 -1.33
CA LEU A 46 3.36 -27.01 -1.44
C LEU A 46 3.95 -27.95 -2.50
N ASP A 47 3.30 -29.08 -2.78
CA ASP A 47 3.71 -30.00 -3.85
C ASP A 47 3.60 -29.42 -5.27
N TYR A 48 2.81 -28.35 -5.44
CA TYR A 48 2.68 -27.64 -6.72
C TYR A 48 3.75 -26.56 -6.89
N LEU A 49 4.59 -26.30 -5.89
CA LEU A 49 5.68 -25.33 -6.02
C LEU A 49 6.87 -25.99 -6.73
N PRO A 50 7.20 -25.60 -7.97
CA PRO A 50 8.30 -26.21 -8.70
C PRO A 50 9.65 -25.66 -8.27
N ALA A 51 10.74 -26.38 -8.52
CA ALA A 51 12.09 -25.86 -8.27
C ALA A 51 12.47 -24.67 -9.16
N SER A 52 11.75 -24.43 -10.27
CA SER A 52 12.01 -23.32 -11.19
C SER A 52 11.70 -21.94 -10.61
N VAL A 53 10.94 -21.85 -9.52
CA VAL A 53 10.67 -20.58 -8.80
C VAL A 53 11.63 -20.31 -7.65
N ALA A 54 12.66 -21.14 -7.46
CA ALA A 54 13.67 -20.91 -6.44
C ALA A 54 14.51 -19.66 -6.78
N SER A 55 14.73 -18.80 -5.78
CA SER A 55 15.62 -17.64 -5.85
C SER A 55 16.58 -17.63 -4.66
N ASP A 56 17.62 -16.80 -4.71
CA ASP A 56 18.62 -16.71 -3.62
C ASP A 56 17.97 -16.21 -2.31
N SER A 57 16.98 -15.30 -2.41
CA SER A 57 16.18 -14.84 -1.26
C SER A 57 14.70 -14.92 -1.57
N MET A 58 13.99 -15.77 -0.83
CA MET A 58 12.56 -15.98 -1.01
C MET A 58 11.83 -16.18 0.31
N MET A 59 10.52 -15.93 0.28
CA MET A 59 9.59 -16.28 1.33
C MET A 59 8.51 -17.20 0.79
N VAL A 60 8.35 -18.38 1.40
CA VAL A 60 7.29 -19.32 1.07
C VAL A 60 6.25 -19.28 2.16
N THR A 61 4.99 -19.02 1.79
CA THR A 61 3.87 -18.96 2.73
C THR A 61 2.81 -19.99 2.35
N ALA A 62 2.23 -20.66 3.34
CA ALA A 62 1.13 -21.60 3.23
C ALA A 62 0.07 -21.29 4.29
N THR A 63 -1.16 -21.01 3.88
CA THR A 63 -2.25 -20.58 4.78
C THR A 63 -3.51 -21.41 4.58
N ASP A 64 -4.15 -21.80 5.69
CA ASP A 64 -5.48 -22.40 5.72
C ASP A 64 -6.48 -21.36 6.29
N TYR A 65 -7.15 -20.66 5.37
CA TYR A 65 -8.07 -19.57 5.71
C TYR A 65 -9.32 -20.08 6.42
N GLU A 66 -9.85 -21.24 6.03
CA GLU A 66 -10.98 -21.86 6.73
C GLU A 66 -10.64 -22.09 8.20
N ARG A 67 -9.47 -22.66 8.46
CA ARG A 67 -9.01 -22.92 9.84
C ARG A 67 -8.77 -21.61 10.59
N ARG A 68 -8.12 -20.61 10.00
CA ARG A 68 -7.89 -19.31 10.66
C ARG A 68 -9.19 -18.57 10.99
N ARG A 69 -10.21 -18.65 10.14
CA ARG A 69 -11.55 -18.08 10.40
C ARG A 69 -12.19 -18.68 11.66
N GLU A 70 -11.89 -19.93 12.03
CA GLU A 70 -12.36 -20.52 13.30
C GLU A 70 -11.84 -19.79 14.55
N ALA A 71 -10.69 -19.10 14.44
CA ALA A 71 -10.09 -18.36 15.54
C ALA A 71 -10.61 -16.92 15.68
N ASN A 72 -11.46 -16.43 14.76
CA ASN A 72 -11.90 -15.03 14.68
C ASN A 72 -10.73 -14.02 14.67
N GLU A 73 -9.65 -14.32 13.96
CA GLU A 73 -8.47 -13.45 13.96
C GLU A 73 -8.80 -12.02 13.48
N PRO A 74 -8.41 -10.96 14.21
CA PRO A 74 -8.69 -9.57 13.81
C PRO A 74 -8.03 -9.19 12.48
N TYR A 75 -6.91 -9.82 12.18
CA TYR A 75 -6.16 -9.67 10.94
C TYR A 75 -6.46 -10.88 10.05
N GLU A 76 -7.61 -10.90 9.39
CA GLU A 76 -7.83 -11.89 8.33
C GLU A 76 -6.87 -11.56 7.20
N PRO A 77 -5.82 -12.37 6.95
CA PRO A 77 -4.99 -12.13 5.78
C PRO A 77 -5.90 -12.32 4.58
N THR A 78 -5.92 -11.35 3.68
CA THR A 78 -6.61 -11.53 2.42
C THR A 78 -5.78 -12.48 1.55
N PRO A 79 -6.38 -13.52 0.95
CA PRO A 79 -5.70 -14.34 -0.03
C PRO A 79 -5.15 -13.47 -1.15
N ALA A 80 -3.90 -13.71 -1.54
CA ALA A 80 -3.35 -13.06 -2.72
C ALA A 80 -3.97 -13.70 -3.98
N THR A 81 -4.93 -13.03 -4.61
CA THR A 81 -5.69 -13.59 -5.76
C THR A 81 -5.18 -13.10 -7.12
N GLY A 82 -4.09 -12.35 -7.15
CA GLY A 82 -3.52 -11.77 -8.37
C GLY A 82 -4.49 -10.82 -9.07
N ARG A 83 -4.38 -10.70 -10.40
CA ARG A 83 -5.24 -9.83 -11.23
C ARG A 83 -6.55 -10.48 -11.68
N PHE A 84 -6.83 -11.72 -11.26
CA PHE A 84 -8.01 -12.50 -11.69
C PHE A 84 -9.29 -12.23 -10.87
N GLN A 85 -9.29 -11.21 -9.99
CA GLN A 85 -10.47 -10.76 -9.22
C GLN A 85 -11.21 -11.88 -8.46
N ILE A 86 -10.52 -12.94 -8.06
CA ILE A 86 -11.11 -14.04 -7.31
C ILE A 86 -11.62 -13.51 -5.97
N ASP A 87 -12.86 -13.85 -5.62
CA ASP A 87 -13.46 -13.49 -4.34
C ASP A 87 -12.63 -14.09 -3.18
N PRO A 88 -12.05 -13.26 -2.29
CA PRO A 88 -11.32 -13.72 -1.11
C PRO A 88 -12.06 -14.76 -0.25
N GLU A 89 -13.40 -14.69 -0.19
CA GLU A 89 -14.20 -15.64 0.60
C GLU A 89 -14.23 -17.04 0.00
N SER A 90 -14.04 -17.15 -1.33
CA SER A 90 -14.04 -18.42 -2.07
C SER A 90 -12.75 -19.24 -1.90
N VAL A 91 -11.67 -18.60 -1.44
CA VAL A 91 -10.39 -19.26 -1.19
C VAL A 91 -10.42 -19.92 0.18
N SER A 92 -10.20 -21.23 0.20
CA SER A 92 -10.08 -22.01 1.43
C SER A 92 -8.63 -22.06 1.92
N LYS A 93 -7.66 -22.22 1.02
CA LYS A 93 -6.24 -22.41 1.33
C LYS A 93 -5.36 -21.80 0.24
N GLN A 94 -4.14 -21.42 0.60
CA GLN A 94 -3.17 -20.83 -0.32
C GLN A 94 -1.76 -21.33 -0.01
N ALA A 95 -0.95 -21.53 -1.05
CA ALA A 95 0.50 -21.54 -0.96
C ALA A 95 1.06 -20.54 -1.98
N LEU A 96 2.11 -19.80 -1.63
CA LEU A 96 2.73 -18.85 -2.54
C LEU A 96 4.23 -18.74 -2.28
N VAL A 97 4.94 -18.21 -3.27
CA VAL A 97 6.34 -17.83 -3.18
C VAL A 97 6.46 -16.35 -3.46
N TYR A 98 7.15 -15.63 -2.58
CA TYR A 98 7.60 -14.26 -2.80
C TYR A 98 9.10 -14.27 -3.05
N ASP A 99 9.54 -13.62 -4.11
CA ASP A 99 10.95 -13.31 -4.32
C ASP A 99 11.28 -11.99 -3.59
N THR A 100 12.32 -12.02 -2.75
CA THR A 100 12.78 -10.89 -1.94
C THR A 100 14.20 -10.43 -2.33
N GLY A 101 14.66 -10.77 -3.54
CA GLY A 101 15.93 -10.32 -4.09
C GLY A 101 16.02 -8.80 -4.38
N ASP A 102 17.24 -8.36 -4.72
CA ASP A 102 17.60 -6.94 -4.91
C ASP A 102 16.89 -6.26 -6.11
N ASP A 103 16.43 -7.05 -7.09
CA ASP A 103 15.85 -6.54 -8.35
C ASP A 103 14.33 -6.24 -8.24
N GLY A 104 13.73 -6.41 -7.07
CA GLY A 104 12.34 -6.02 -6.76
C GLY A 104 11.45 -7.15 -6.24
N PHE A 105 10.32 -6.79 -5.63
CA PHE A 105 9.32 -7.73 -5.13
C PHE A 105 8.56 -8.37 -6.29
N SER A 106 8.68 -9.70 -6.46
CA SER A 106 7.84 -10.46 -7.38
C SER A 106 7.13 -11.62 -6.66
N MET A 107 6.05 -12.10 -7.27
CA MET A 107 5.25 -13.22 -6.76
C MET A 107 5.17 -14.28 -7.86
N PRO A 108 6.28 -15.03 -8.08
CA PRO A 108 6.42 -15.88 -9.26
C PRO A 108 5.34 -16.96 -9.38
N ILE A 109 4.78 -17.40 -8.24
CA ILE A 109 3.69 -18.37 -8.22
C ILE A 109 2.80 -18.22 -6.99
N THR A 110 1.49 -18.41 -7.22
CA THR A 110 0.47 -18.59 -6.19
C THR A 110 -0.41 -19.78 -6.53
N VAL A 111 -0.63 -20.65 -5.55
CA VAL A 111 -1.49 -21.83 -5.64
C VAL A 111 -2.65 -21.64 -4.67
N LEU A 112 -3.87 -21.60 -5.19
CA LEU A 112 -5.11 -21.44 -4.44
C LEU A 112 -5.88 -22.75 -4.46
N ALA A 113 -6.52 -23.09 -3.34
CA ALA A 113 -7.59 -24.07 -3.30
C ALA A 113 -8.87 -23.42 -2.77
N GLY A 114 -9.99 -23.82 -3.35
CA GLY A 114 -11.28 -23.18 -3.11
C GLY A 114 -12.28 -23.52 -4.21
N GLU A 115 -13.44 -22.88 -4.19
CA GLU A 115 -14.45 -22.97 -5.25
C GLU A 115 -14.55 -21.62 -5.94
N PHE A 116 -13.85 -21.43 -7.06
CA PHE A 116 -13.83 -20.16 -7.79
C PHE A 116 -13.94 -20.36 -9.30
N ASP A 117 -14.65 -19.43 -9.95
CA ASP A 117 -14.72 -19.31 -11.41
C ASP A 117 -13.84 -18.12 -11.82
N LEU A 118 -12.84 -18.35 -12.69
CA LEU A 118 -12.04 -17.26 -13.24
C LEU A 118 -12.80 -16.60 -14.39
N GLU A 119 -12.98 -15.28 -14.32
CA GLU A 119 -13.59 -14.52 -15.41
C GLU A 119 -12.62 -14.40 -16.60
N GLY A 120 -13.12 -14.61 -17.83
CA GLY A 120 -12.34 -14.41 -19.06
C GLY A 120 -12.54 -15.52 -20.10
N GLU A 121 -11.85 -15.39 -21.24
CA GLU A 121 -11.73 -16.49 -22.19
C GLU A 121 -10.83 -17.59 -21.60
N ALA A 122 -11.27 -18.84 -21.71
CA ALA A 122 -10.56 -20.00 -21.19
C ALA A 122 -10.18 -20.96 -22.33
N GLU A 123 -8.95 -21.45 -22.33
CA GLU A 123 -8.50 -22.54 -23.21
C GLU A 123 -8.31 -23.81 -22.39
N SER A 124 -9.10 -24.86 -22.64
CA SER A 124 -8.88 -26.13 -21.97
C SER A 124 -7.60 -26.80 -22.46
N ARG A 125 -6.68 -27.08 -21.54
CA ARG A 125 -5.40 -27.75 -21.75
C ARG A 125 -5.33 -29.03 -20.92
N GLU A 126 -4.43 -29.92 -21.30
CA GLU A 126 -4.17 -31.17 -20.57
C GLU A 126 -2.67 -31.29 -20.36
N THR A 127 -2.24 -31.50 -19.11
CA THR A 127 -0.84 -31.76 -18.79
C THR A 127 -0.39 -33.11 -19.35
N ASP A 128 0.93 -33.33 -19.50
CA ASP A 128 1.47 -34.64 -19.90
C ASP A 128 1.07 -35.78 -18.94
N GLY A 129 0.76 -35.44 -17.68
CA GLY A 129 0.22 -36.33 -16.65
C GLY A 129 -1.28 -36.61 -16.73
N GLY A 130 -2.00 -36.01 -17.69
CA GLY A 130 -3.43 -36.22 -17.94
C GLY A 130 -4.35 -35.41 -17.02
N VAL A 131 -3.89 -34.28 -16.49
CA VAL A 131 -4.71 -33.33 -15.71
C VAL A 131 -5.27 -32.29 -16.67
N GLU A 132 -6.59 -32.28 -16.84
CA GLU A 132 -7.29 -31.23 -17.58
C GLU A 132 -7.42 -29.98 -16.71
N TYR A 133 -7.09 -28.82 -17.26
CA TYR A 133 -7.23 -27.52 -16.63
C TYR A 133 -7.67 -26.47 -17.66
N ASP A 134 -8.35 -25.44 -17.19
CA ASP A 134 -8.72 -24.28 -18.00
C ASP A 134 -7.62 -23.21 -17.85
N TYR A 135 -7.03 -22.83 -18.98
CA TYR A 135 -5.98 -21.82 -19.07
C TYR A 135 -6.57 -20.44 -19.31
N HIS A 136 -6.13 -19.47 -18.53
CA HIS A 136 -6.52 -18.07 -18.60
C HIS A 136 -5.28 -17.18 -18.70
N GLU A 137 -5.37 -16.12 -19.50
CA GLU A 137 -4.29 -15.16 -19.70
C GLU A 137 -4.83 -13.74 -19.51
N ASN A 138 -4.03 -12.90 -18.85
CA ASN A 138 -4.21 -11.45 -18.71
C ASN A 138 -2.87 -10.77 -19.03
N GLU A 139 -2.84 -9.44 -19.23
CA GLU A 139 -1.71 -8.68 -19.80
C GLU A 139 -0.33 -9.06 -19.25
N ASP A 140 -0.22 -9.37 -17.96
CA ASP A 140 1.04 -9.68 -17.28
C ASP A 140 1.04 -10.99 -16.48
N THR A 141 -0.06 -11.77 -16.47
CA THR A 141 -0.18 -12.96 -15.61
C THR A 141 -1.03 -14.04 -16.25
N VAL A 142 -0.67 -15.30 -15.99
CA VAL A 142 -1.40 -16.48 -16.45
C VAL A 142 -2.00 -17.22 -15.25
N ALA A 143 -3.09 -17.95 -15.51
CA ALA A 143 -3.67 -18.85 -14.53
C ALA A 143 -4.11 -20.16 -15.16
N ALA A 144 -3.87 -21.27 -14.47
CA ALA A 144 -4.53 -22.55 -14.73
C ALA A 144 -5.51 -22.85 -13.61
N ALA A 145 -6.79 -22.99 -13.96
CA ALA A 145 -7.85 -23.33 -13.04
C ALA A 145 -8.37 -24.75 -13.29
N THR A 146 -8.69 -25.43 -12.21
CA THR A 146 -9.49 -26.66 -12.17
C THR A 146 -10.71 -26.38 -11.30
N GLU A 147 -11.61 -27.36 -11.13
CA GLU A 147 -12.79 -27.18 -10.27
C GLU A 147 -12.48 -26.76 -8.82
N THR A 148 -11.29 -27.09 -8.30
CA THR A 148 -10.95 -26.85 -6.87
C THR A 148 -9.57 -26.22 -6.63
N LEU A 149 -8.85 -25.86 -7.69
CA LEU A 149 -7.46 -25.39 -7.61
C LEU A 149 -7.20 -24.34 -8.70
N ALA A 150 -6.48 -23.27 -8.37
CA ALA A 150 -5.90 -22.35 -9.34
C ALA A 150 -4.39 -22.21 -9.08
N VAL A 151 -3.61 -22.24 -10.16
CA VAL A 151 -2.20 -21.86 -10.15
C VAL A 151 -2.07 -20.58 -10.95
N ILE A 152 -1.63 -19.51 -10.31
CA ILE A 152 -1.42 -18.18 -10.90
C ILE A 152 0.09 -17.94 -10.94
N ALA A 153 0.61 -17.50 -12.08
CA ALA A 153 2.03 -17.22 -12.25
C ALA A 153 2.27 -16.08 -13.26
N ASP A 154 3.49 -15.55 -13.27
CA ASP A 154 3.91 -14.50 -14.22
C ASP A 154 4.20 -15.06 -15.62
N ALA A 155 4.37 -16.39 -15.74
CA ALA A 155 4.72 -17.05 -17.00
C ALA A 155 4.02 -18.40 -17.18
N ASP A 156 3.69 -18.72 -18.44
CA ASP A 156 3.07 -19.98 -18.88
C ASP A 156 3.87 -21.21 -18.46
N ASP A 157 5.19 -21.17 -18.68
CA ASP A 157 6.10 -22.28 -18.33
C ASP A 157 6.06 -22.63 -16.82
N THR A 158 5.87 -21.63 -15.95
CA THR A 158 5.79 -21.82 -14.50
C THR A 158 4.54 -22.59 -14.09
N VAL A 159 3.43 -22.40 -14.81
CA VAL A 159 2.17 -23.12 -14.57
C VAL A 159 2.33 -24.59 -14.93
N ASP A 160 2.93 -24.90 -16.07
CA ASP A 160 3.19 -26.28 -16.49
C ASP A 160 4.17 -26.99 -15.53
N ASP A 161 5.23 -26.30 -15.12
CA ASP A 161 6.18 -26.79 -14.11
C ASP A 161 5.50 -27.11 -12.78
N ALA A 162 4.51 -26.31 -12.35
CA ALA A 162 3.77 -26.54 -11.11
C ALA A 162 3.02 -27.87 -11.12
N PHE A 163 2.31 -28.18 -12.22
CA PHE A 163 1.63 -29.47 -12.36
C PHE A 163 2.62 -30.63 -12.53
N ALA A 164 3.72 -30.42 -13.26
CA ALA A 164 4.79 -31.42 -13.37
C ALA A 164 5.43 -31.71 -12.01
N ALA A 165 5.59 -30.71 -11.14
CA ALA A 165 6.13 -30.86 -9.79
C ALA A 165 5.19 -31.69 -8.92
N LYS A 166 3.88 -31.44 -9.02
CA LYS A 166 2.86 -32.25 -8.34
C LYS A 166 2.89 -33.71 -8.81
N ALA A 167 2.99 -33.94 -10.11
CA ALA A 167 3.08 -35.27 -10.71
C ALA A 167 4.41 -36.00 -10.38
N GLY A 168 5.43 -35.28 -9.88
CA GLY A 168 6.76 -35.83 -9.61
C GLY A 168 7.60 -36.00 -10.88
N GLU A 169 7.27 -35.25 -11.93
CA GLU A 169 7.97 -35.24 -13.22
C GLU A 169 9.11 -34.21 -13.25
N THR A 170 8.97 -33.12 -12.49
CA THR A 170 10.06 -32.18 -12.17
C THR A 170 10.31 -32.11 -10.65
N GLU A 171 11.42 -31.49 -10.28
CA GLU A 171 11.83 -31.30 -8.88
C GLU A 171 10.93 -30.26 -8.20
N ARG A 172 10.57 -30.52 -6.93
CA ARG A 172 9.74 -29.62 -6.11
C ARG A 172 10.62 -28.64 -5.36
N LEU A 173 10.09 -27.45 -5.06
CA LEU A 173 10.84 -26.39 -4.38
C LEU A 173 11.48 -26.86 -3.08
N LEU A 174 10.72 -27.47 -2.18
CA LEU A 174 11.25 -27.95 -0.89
C LEU A 174 12.33 -29.03 -1.04
N ALA A 175 12.29 -29.84 -2.12
CA ALA A 175 13.32 -30.83 -2.38
C ALA A 175 14.61 -30.22 -2.97
N ALA A 176 14.46 -29.13 -3.73
CA ALA A 176 15.58 -28.38 -4.28
C ALA A 176 16.26 -27.47 -3.23
N GLU A 177 15.50 -27.02 -2.24
CA GLU A 177 15.91 -26.05 -1.22
C GLU A 177 15.81 -26.64 0.20
N PRO A 178 16.86 -27.35 0.68
CA PRO A 178 16.85 -28.00 1.99
C PRO A 178 16.60 -27.06 3.16
N VAL A 179 17.02 -25.78 3.06
CA VAL A 179 16.79 -24.77 4.10
C VAL A 179 15.29 -24.51 4.28
N LEU A 180 14.52 -24.48 3.19
CA LEU A 180 13.08 -24.38 3.26
C LEU A 180 12.46 -25.65 3.85
N GLU A 181 12.93 -26.83 3.45
CA GLU A 181 12.46 -28.11 4.01
C GLU A 181 12.67 -28.16 5.53
N ASP A 182 13.87 -27.87 6.02
CA ASP A 182 14.21 -27.79 7.43
C ASP A 182 13.31 -26.77 8.16
N GLY A 183 13.12 -25.60 7.54
CA GLY A 183 12.21 -24.57 7.99
C GLY A 183 10.78 -25.07 8.14
N PHE A 184 10.22 -25.81 7.17
CA PHE A 184 8.85 -26.36 7.21
C PHE A 184 8.67 -27.53 8.19
N GLU A 185 9.71 -28.34 8.39
CA GLU A 185 9.72 -29.48 9.32
C GLU A 185 9.87 -29.05 10.79
N LEU A 186 10.24 -27.80 11.07
CA LEU A 186 10.55 -27.33 12.43
C LEU A 186 9.40 -27.49 13.44
N PHE A 187 8.14 -27.40 12.98
CA PHE A 187 6.96 -27.60 13.83
C PHE A 187 6.08 -28.74 13.27
N ASP A 188 5.35 -29.48 14.11
CA ASP A 188 4.57 -30.63 13.63
C ASP A 188 3.07 -30.31 13.50
N GLY A 189 2.48 -30.57 12.32
CA GLY A 189 1.07 -30.92 12.07
C GLY A 189 -0.05 -29.88 12.34
N GLY A 190 -1.11 -29.91 11.50
CA GLY A 190 -2.42 -29.29 11.79
C GLY A 190 -2.46 -27.74 11.84
N ARG A 191 -1.45 -27.11 11.22
CA ARG A 191 -1.22 -25.67 11.23
C ARG A 191 -2.25 -24.94 10.37
N ALA A 192 -2.64 -23.75 10.80
CA ALA A 192 -3.52 -22.84 10.09
C ALA A 192 -2.73 -21.82 9.23
N GLY A 193 -1.42 -21.69 9.47
CA GLY A 193 -0.53 -20.85 8.68
C GLY A 193 0.93 -21.25 8.88
N TYR A 194 1.73 -21.06 7.83
CA TYR A 194 3.15 -21.30 7.82
C TYR A 194 3.87 -20.33 6.91
N THR A 195 5.03 -19.84 7.33
CA THR A 195 5.90 -19.01 6.51
C THR A 195 7.35 -19.40 6.79
N VAL A 196 8.15 -19.61 5.74
CA VAL A 196 9.62 -19.72 5.84
C VAL A 196 10.24 -18.68 4.94
N GLN A 197 11.22 -17.94 5.46
CA GLN A 197 11.98 -16.95 4.72
C GLN A 197 13.47 -17.31 4.77
N THR A 198 14.12 -17.32 3.59
CA THR A 198 15.58 -17.46 3.47
C THR A 198 16.26 -16.10 3.57
N ALA A 199 17.40 -16.06 4.25
CA ALA A 199 17.88 -14.85 4.91
C ALA A 199 18.96 -14.05 4.16
N ASP A 200 19.26 -14.37 2.89
CA ASP A 200 20.19 -13.55 2.10
C ASP A 200 19.71 -12.09 1.95
N ASN A 201 18.41 -11.81 2.14
CA ASN A 201 17.80 -10.47 2.26
C ASN A 201 16.61 -10.44 3.24
N SER A 202 16.66 -11.22 4.33
CA SER A 202 15.58 -11.12 5.32
C SER A 202 15.54 -9.71 5.92
N GLN A 203 14.40 -9.03 5.78
CA GLN A 203 14.03 -7.85 6.58
C GLN A 203 13.88 -8.30 8.03
N LEU A 204 15.02 -8.52 8.70
CA LEU A 204 15.05 -8.65 10.14
C LEU A 204 14.57 -7.30 10.71
N PRO A 205 13.79 -7.30 11.79
CA PRO A 205 13.57 -6.08 12.54
C PRO A 205 14.95 -5.48 12.89
N ASP A 206 15.12 -4.16 12.75
CA ASP A 206 16.38 -3.45 13.06
C ASP A 206 16.92 -3.79 14.47
N SER A 207 16.02 -4.23 15.36
CA SER A 207 16.30 -4.68 16.71
C SER A 207 17.25 -5.90 16.77
N MET A 208 17.34 -6.74 15.73
CA MET A 208 18.21 -7.93 15.71
C MET A 208 19.69 -7.66 15.41
N GLY A 209 20.06 -6.42 15.02
CA GLY A 209 21.45 -6.04 14.75
C GLY A 209 22.13 -6.78 13.58
N ASP A 210 23.47 -6.79 13.53
CA ASP A 210 24.28 -7.39 12.46
C ASP A 210 24.39 -8.94 12.57
N VAL A 211 23.30 -9.64 12.86
CA VAL A 211 23.31 -11.11 12.97
C VAL A 211 22.93 -11.72 11.62
N THR A 212 23.70 -12.70 11.14
CA THR A 212 23.36 -13.48 9.95
C THR A 212 22.44 -14.65 10.30
N VAL A 213 21.29 -14.67 9.65
CA VAL A 213 20.25 -15.69 9.81
C VAL A 213 20.36 -16.64 8.63
N GLU A 214 20.05 -17.92 8.82
CA GLU A 214 19.94 -18.92 7.75
C GLU A 214 18.49 -18.98 7.25
N TYR A 215 17.54 -19.07 8.19
CA TYR A 215 16.11 -18.92 7.89
C TYR A 215 15.30 -18.45 9.10
N ILE A 216 14.12 -17.92 8.80
CA ILE A 216 13.07 -17.63 9.79
C ILE A 216 11.84 -18.47 9.44
N ALA A 217 11.35 -19.24 10.39
CA ALA A 217 10.12 -20.03 10.24
C ALA A 217 9.05 -19.52 11.21
N ARG A 218 7.83 -19.30 10.72
CA ARG A 218 6.67 -18.91 11.53
C ARG A 218 5.54 -19.88 11.30
N ALA A 219 4.97 -20.41 12.39
CA ALA A 219 3.85 -21.32 12.39
C ALA A 219 2.68 -20.74 13.17
N MET A 220 1.47 -20.99 12.71
CA MET A 220 0.24 -20.66 13.45
C MET A 220 -0.64 -21.89 13.60
N THR A 221 -1.14 -22.13 14.80
CA THR A 221 -2.04 -23.24 15.13
C THR A 221 -3.26 -22.73 15.85
N VAL A 222 -4.45 -23.05 15.34
CA VAL A 222 -5.72 -22.71 15.99
C VAL A 222 -5.95 -23.63 17.18
N LEU A 223 -5.93 -23.06 18.38
CA LEU A 223 -6.22 -23.78 19.63
C LEU A 223 -7.72 -23.74 19.97
N GLY A 224 -8.42 -22.69 19.53
CA GLY A 224 -9.86 -22.52 19.73
C GLY A 224 -10.36 -21.16 19.22
N PRO A 225 -11.63 -20.83 19.47
CA PRO A 225 -12.15 -19.50 19.18
C PRO A 225 -11.37 -18.48 20.01
N ASP A 226 -10.88 -17.44 19.36
CA ASP A 226 -10.10 -16.35 19.94
C ASP A 226 -8.72 -16.73 20.50
N THR A 227 -8.17 -17.90 20.14
CA THR A 227 -6.84 -18.32 20.62
C THR A 227 -6.05 -19.01 19.52
N LEU A 228 -4.89 -18.43 19.20
CA LEU A 228 -3.90 -18.96 18.25
C LEU A 228 -2.58 -19.18 18.98
N GLU A 229 -1.98 -20.35 18.80
CA GLU A 229 -0.56 -20.54 19.10
C GLU A 229 0.25 -20.03 17.91
N MET A 230 1.24 -19.19 18.19
CA MET A 230 2.24 -18.75 17.23
C MET A 230 3.60 -19.28 17.66
N ASN A 231 4.27 -19.98 16.75
CA ASN A 231 5.64 -20.42 16.94
C ASN A 231 6.55 -19.70 15.93
N ILE A 232 7.69 -19.20 16.41
CA ILE A 232 8.71 -18.51 15.61
C ILE A 232 10.02 -19.28 15.83
N GLY A 233 10.68 -19.68 14.75
CA GLY A 233 12.01 -20.28 14.75
C GLY A 233 12.97 -19.40 13.98
N VAL A 234 14.12 -19.07 14.57
CA VAL A 234 15.18 -18.31 13.93
C VAL A 234 16.44 -19.15 14.00
N GLU A 235 16.91 -19.65 12.85
CA GLU A 235 18.20 -20.36 12.75
C GLU A 235 19.28 -19.36 12.35
N LEU A 236 20.33 -19.25 13.15
CA LEU A 236 21.48 -18.38 12.85
C LEU A 236 22.58 -19.16 12.14
N GLU A 237 23.37 -18.50 11.29
CA GLU A 237 24.54 -19.16 10.70
C GLU A 237 25.62 -19.53 11.75
N ASP A 238 25.66 -18.76 12.85
CA ASP A 238 26.59 -18.98 13.97
C ASP A 238 25.84 -19.13 15.30
N ALA A 239 25.91 -20.33 15.87
CA ALA A 239 25.40 -20.63 17.22
C ALA A 239 25.97 -19.71 18.32
N SER A 240 27.12 -19.08 18.10
CA SER A 240 27.69 -18.14 19.06
C SER A 240 26.95 -16.79 19.13
N ALA A 241 26.14 -16.47 18.11
CA ALA A 241 25.30 -15.28 18.06
C ALA A 241 24.00 -15.43 18.88
N VAL A 242 23.64 -16.66 19.29
CA VAL A 242 22.52 -16.90 20.23
C VAL A 242 22.91 -16.40 21.62
N THR A 243 22.56 -15.15 21.91
CA THR A 243 22.85 -14.46 23.17
C THR A 243 21.57 -14.21 23.96
N ASP A 244 21.72 -14.02 25.29
CA ASP A 244 20.59 -13.59 26.13
C ASP A 244 20.00 -12.26 25.66
N GLU A 245 20.82 -11.37 25.09
CA GLU A 245 20.38 -10.08 24.52
C GLU A 245 19.47 -10.29 23.31
N LEU A 246 19.89 -11.13 22.34
CA LEU A 246 19.05 -11.49 21.19
C LEU A 246 17.72 -12.13 21.63
N ILE A 247 17.74 -13.04 22.61
CA ILE A 247 16.52 -13.68 23.13
C ILE A 247 15.57 -12.65 23.74
N GLU A 248 16.08 -11.71 24.53
CA GLU A 248 15.24 -10.66 25.12
C GLU A 248 14.73 -9.68 24.07
N THR A 249 15.52 -9.37 23.03
CA THR A 249 15.05 -8.59 21.87
C THR A 249 13.90 -9.29 21.16
N LEU A 250 14.04 -10.57 20.81
CA LEU A 250 12.99 -11.34 20.13
C LEU A 250 11.71 -11.44 20.96
N LYS A 251 11.82 -11.50 22.29
CA LYS A 251 10.65 -11.39 23.18
C LYS A 251 10.08 -9.97 23.21
N GLY A 252 10.93 -8.96 23.13
CA GLY A 252 10.55 -7.55 23.03
C GLY A 252 9.68 -7.27 21.81
N ASP A 253 9.95 -7.91 20.67
CA ASP A 253 9.11 -7.82 19.47
C ASP A 253 7.68 -8.34 19.71
N LEU A 254 7.49 -9.25 20.68
CA LEU A 254 6.18 -9.76 21.10
C LEU A 254 5.52 -8.93 22.20
N ALA A 255 6.19 -7.90 22.75
CA ALA A 255 5.68 -7.14 23.89
C ALA A 255 4.35 -6.42 23.61
N TYR A 256 4.07 -6.11 22.34
CA TYR A 256 2.84 -5.47 21.89
C TYR A 256 1.78 -6.46 21.37
N THR A 257 2.06 -7.77 21.40
CA THR A 257 1.08 -8.79 21.08
C THR A 257 0.28 -9.13 22.32
N ALA A 258 -1.06 -9.15 22.25
CA ALA A 258 -1.86 -9.59 23.38
C ALA A 258 -1.76 -11.12 23.51
N THR A 259 -1.27 -11.59 24.66
CA THR A 259 -0.97 -13.01 24.89
C THR A 259 -1.69 -13.55 26.11
N THR A 260 -2.09 -14.83 26.10
CA THR A 260 -2.70 -15.50 27.27
C THR A 260 -1.68 -15.80 28.38
N GLY A 261 -0.38 -15.74 28.09
CA GLY A 261 0.72 -15.99 29.02
C GLY A 261 2.09 -15.54 28.47
N GLU A 262 3.13 -15.69 29.28
CA GLU A 262 4.50 -15.32 28.87
C GLU A 262 5.01 -16.23 27.74
N PRO A 263 5.75 -15.68 26.76
CA PRO A 263 6.33 -16.48 25.68
C PRO A 263 7.36 -17.45 26.23
N THR A 264 7.33 -18.69 25.73
CA THR A 264 8.35 -19.69 26.06
C THR A 264 9.44 -19.67 25.00
N VAL A 265 10.70 -19.68 25.42
CA VAL A 265 11.85 -19.71 24.52
C VAL A 265 12.67 -20.97 24.76
N GLU A 266 12.96 -21.70 23.68
CA GLU A 266 13.84 -22.85 23.63
C GLU A 266 15.01 -22.56 22.68
N THR A 267 16.20 -23.07 22.99
CA THR A 267 17.38 -22.92 22.14
C THR A 267 18.01 -24.29 21.89
N ASP A 268 18.36 -24.56 20.64
CA ASP A 268 19.10 -25.77 20.24
C ASP A 268 20.20 -25.41 19.24
N GLY A 269 21.42 -25.26 19.73
CA GLY A 269 22.55 -24.85 18.88
C GLY A 269 22.39 -23.41 18.41
N ALA A 270 22.20 -23.23 17.10
CA ALA A 270 21.95 -21.92 16.49
C ALA A 270 20.46 -21.58 16.34
N LEU A 271 19.58 -22.52 16.66
CA LEU A 271 18.15 -22.35 16.60
C LEU A 271 17.61 -21.68 17.86
N VAL A 272 16.83 -20.61 17.68
CA VAL A 272 15.99 -20.02 18.72
C VAL A 272 14.54 -20.24 18.35
N THR A 273 13.81 -20.94 19.22
CA THR A 273 12.36 -21.18 19.06
C THR A 273 11.58 -20.44 20.13
N ILE A 274 10.60 -19.66 19.72
CA ILE A 274 9.69 -18.89 20.57
C ILE A 274 8.27 -19.38 20.32
N SER A 275 7.57 -19.75 21.38
CA SER A 275 6.16 -20.14 21.33
C SER A 275 5.34 -19.22 22.21
N VAL A 276 4.22 -18.74 21.67
CA VAL A 276 3.34 -17.79 22.33
C VAL A 276 1.88 -18.07 21.97
N GLU A 277 0.99 -18.02 22.96
CA GLU A 277 -0.46 -18.08 22.75
C GLU A 277 -1.03 -16.66 22.66
N ARG A 278 -1.58 -16.30 21.50
CA ARG A 278 -2.24 -15.02 21.24
C ARG A 278 -3.67 -15.02 21.77
N ASP A 279 -4.06 -13.94 22.43
CA ASP A 279 -5.43 -13.67 22.88
C ASP A 279 -6.11 -12.73 21.87
N LEU A 280 -6.84 -13.32 20.91
CA LEU A 280 -7.44 -12.56 19.82
C LEU A 280 -8.65 -11.74 20.27
N ALA A 281 -9.30 -12.13 21.37
CA ALA A 281 -10.35 -11.32 21.97
C ALA A 281 -9.78 -10.05 22.58
N ALA A 282 -8.63 -10.15 23.26
CA ALA A 282 -7.87 -9.00 23.72
C ALA A 282 -7.39 -8.13 22.55
N GLU A 283 -6.82 -8.71 21.49
CA GLU A 283 -6.40 -7.95 20.31
C GLU A 283 -7.57 -7.18 19.65
N ARG A 284 -8.75 -7.81 19.52
CA ARG A 284 -9.95 -7.11 19.02
C ARG A 284 -10.41 -6.01 19.97
N ALA A 285 -10.34 -6.24 21.28
CA ALA A 285 -10.65 -5.20 22.26
C ALA A 285 -9.70 -4.01 22.14
N VAL A 286 -8.40 -4.23 21.85
CA VAL A 286 -7.44 -3.14 21.55
C VAL A 286 -7.83 -2.38 20.29
N ARG A 287 -8.19 -3.09 19.22
CA ARG A 287 -8.60 -2.43 17.97
C ARG A 287 -9.87 -1.59 18.12
N GLU A 288 -10.78 -2.04 18.97
CA GLU A 288 -12.01 -1.33 19.32
C GLU A 288 -11.78 -0.24 20.35
N HIS A 289 -10.61 -0.23 21.00
CA HIS A 289 -10.21 0.75 22.00
C HIS A 289 -9.59 1.96 21.30
N ASP A 290 -10.39 3.01 21.15
CA ASP A 290 -10.00 4.25 20.49
C ASP A 290 -9.36 5.19 21.52
N SER A 291 -8.26 4.77 22.15
CA SER A 291 -7.62 5.57 23.18
C SER A 291 -6.10 5.54 23.04
N PRO A 292 -5.41 6.68 23.17
CA PRO A 292 -6.01 7.99 23.41
C PRO A 292 -6.76 8.51 22.16
N GLY A 293 -7.80 9.33 22.36
CA GLY A 293 -8.51 9.96 21.25
C GLY A 293 -7.56 10.77 20.36
N PHE A 294 -7.90 10.91 19.08
CA PHE A 294 -7.02 11.61 18.14
C PHE A 294 -6.82 13.07 18.56
N LEU A 295 -5.63 13.63 18.32
CA LEU A 295 -5.33 15.01 18.68
C LEU A 295 -5.68 15.95 17.51
N GLN A 296 -6.42 17.01 17.80
CA GLN A 296 -6.76 18.06 16.85
C GLN A 296 -6.29 19.41 17.39
N ALA A 297 -5.19 19.92 16.81
CA ALA A 297 -4.74 21.28 17.09
C ALA A 297 -5.64 22.27 16.34
N GLU A 298 -6.07 23.33 17.03
CA GLU A 298 -6.73 24.46 16.36
C GLU A 298 -5.75 25.11 15.38
N ARG A 299 -6.25 25.46 14.19
CA ARG A 299 -5.41 26.08 13.15
C ARG A 299 -5.24 27.59 13.35
N ASP A 300 -6.18 28.21 14.05
CA ASP A 300 -6.23 29.65 14.30
C ASP A 300 -5.96 29.90 15.80
N PHE A 301 -4.72 29.72 16.26
CA PHE A 301 -4.37 29.98 17.66
C PHE A 301 -3.65 31.33 17.80
N ASP A 302 -3.93 32.04 18.90
CA ASP A 302 -3.34 33.34 19.20
C ASP A 302 -2.07 33.17 20.05
N LEU A 303 -0.93 33.67 19.55
CA LEU A 303 0.33 33.63 20.29
C LEU A 303 0.36 34.55 21.51
N GLU A 304 -0.62 35.45 21.65
CA GLU A 304 -0.78 36.25 22.86
C GLU A 304 -1.35 35.44 24.03
N ASP A 305 -1.89 34.24 23.78
CA ASP A 305 -2.36 33.34 24.83
C ASP A 305 -1.20 32.63 25.52
N ASP A 306 -1.33 32.44 26.84
CA ASP A 306 -0.31 31.77 27.66
C ASP A 306 -0.18 30.26 27.31
N TYR A 307 -1.19 29.68 26.64
CA TYR A 307 -1.23 28.27 26.27
C TYR A 307 -1.84 28.04 24.90
N LEU A 308 -1.30 27.03 24.21
CA LEU A 308 -1.91 26.41 23.05
C LEU A 308 -2.85 25.28 23.48
N GLU A 309 -4.13 25.39 23.13
CA GLU A 309 -5.14 24.35 23.37
C GLU A 309 -5.18 23.35 22.22
N ILE A 310 -5.21 22.05 22.54
CA ILE A 310 -5.36 20.94 21.60
C ILE A 310 -6.57 20.13 22.02
N GLU A 311 -7.56 20.01 21.14
CA GLU A 311 -8.75 19.23 21.41
C GLU A 311 -8.46 17.73 21.24
N VAL A 312 -8.94 16.94 22.19
CA VAL A 312 -9.01 15.48 22.10
C VAL A 312 -10.28 15.13 21.33
N GLY A 313 -10.10 14.61 20.13
CA GLY A 313 -11.19 14.13 19.29
C GLY A 313 -11.81 12.83 19.80
N ARG A 314 -12.50 12.14 18.88
CA ARG A 314 -13.17 10.86 19.17
C ARG A 314 -12.20 9.88 19.83
N GLY A 315 -12.63 9.32 20.96
CA GLY A 315 -11.89 8.28 21.67
C GLY A 315 -12.55 7.84 22.98
N ASP A 316 -12.01 6.76 23.57
CA ASP A 316 -12.45 6.22 24.85
C ASP A 316 -11.94 7.10 26.03
N PRO A 317 -12.80 7.38 27.03
CA PRO A 317 -12.42 8.07 28.25
C PRO A 317 -11.23 7.42 28.95
N THR A 318 -10.11 8.15 29.08
CA THR A 318 -8.85 7.59 29.58
C THR A 318 -8.29 8.38 30.78
N PRO A 319 -7.99 7.73 31.91
CA PRO A 319 -7.38 8.40 33.06
C PRO A 319 -6.04 9.05 32.70
N ILE A 320 -5.83 10.31 33.13
CA ILE A 320 -4.58 11.05 32.90
C ILE A 320 -3.36 10.33 33.47
N GLU A 321 -3.54 9.55 34.55
CA GLU A 321 -2.44 8.80 35.17
C GLU A 321 -1.87 7.69 34.28
N ASP A 322 -2.68 7.20 33.33
CA ASP A 322 -2.32 6.17 32.35
C ASP A 322 -1.81 6.79 31.03
N LEU A 323 -1.81 8.13 30.93
CA LEU A 323 -1.39 8.87 29.75
C LEU A 323 -0.04 9.58 29.94
N THR A 324 0.70 9.62 28.84
CA THR A 324 1.96 10.36 28.72
C THR A 324 1.89 11.25 27.49
N LEU A 325 1.96 12.56 27.68
CA LEU A 325 2.12 13.50 26.56
C LEU A 325 3.60 13.67 26.28
N GLU A 326 3.99 13.52 25.02
CA GLU A 326 5.30 13.88 24.50
C GLU A 326 5.20 15.09 23.59
N VAL A 327 6.08 16.07 23.80
CA VAL A 327 6.20 17.29 23.03
C VAL A 327 7.63 17.36 22.51
N GLY A 328 7.81 17.41 21.18
CA GLY A 328 9.14 17.30 20.55
C GLY A 328 9.83 15.96 20.78
N GLY A 329 9.08 14.91 21.14
CA GLY A 329 9.61 13.58 21.48
C GLY A 329 10.09 13.43 22.93
N GLU A 330 9.90 14.45 23.78
CA GLU A 330 10.21 14.40 25.21
C GLU A 330 8.93 14.41 26.06
N GLU A 331 8.90 13.66 27.15
CA GLU A 331 7.77 13.65 28.10
C GLU A 331 7.54 15.06 28.67
N TYR A 332 6.30 15.55 28.52
CA TYR A 332 5.89 16.89 28.92
C TYR A 332 5.21 16.88 30.30
N ASP A 333 5.31 17.99 31.04
CA ASP A 333 4.87 18.05 32.43
C ASP A 333 3.35 17.88 32.55
N ARG A 334 2.94 16.76 33.16
CA ARG A 334 1.54 16.40 33.41
C ARG A 334 0.78 17.42 34.24
N ASP A 335 1.43 18.12 35.16
CA ASP A 335 0.77 19.15 35.95
C ASP A 335 0.38 20.38 35.10
N ILE A 336 0.98 20.52 33.91
CA ILE A 336 0.66 21.56 32.92
C ILE A 336 -0.39 21.03 31.94
N TRP A 337 -0.04 20.02 31.13
CA TRP A 337 -0.87 19.68 29.96
C TRP A 337 -2.23 19.08 30.27
N ALA A 338 -2.35 18.41 31.43
CA ALA A 338 -3.61 17.79 31.81
C ALA A 338 -4.67 18.83 32.19
N ASP A 339 -4.31 20.12 32.39
CA ASP A 339 -5.19 21.21 32.82
C ASP A 339 -6.17 20.84 33.96
N GLY A 340 -5.70 20.02 34.90
CA GLY A 340 -6.50 19.55 36.03
C GLY A 340 -7.57 18.50 35.71
N HIS A 341 -7.61 17.97 34.48
CA HIS A 341 -8.40 16.80 34.12
C HIS A 341 -7.94 15.57 34.93
N GLY A 342 -8.89 14.74 35.35
CA GLY A 342 -8.60 13.41 35.92
C GLY A 342 -8.70 12.29 34.89
N THR A 343 -9.46 12.55 33.82
CA THR A 343 -9.76 11.65 32.70
C THR A 343 -9.93 12.54 31.48
N LEU A 344 -9.35 12.17 30.35
CA LEU A 344 -9.61 12.81 29.06
C LEU A 344 -10.75 12.09 28.34
N GLU A 345 -11.71 12.86 27.86
CA GLU A 345 -12.84 12.42 27.05
C GLU A 345 -12.89 13.20 25.72
N GLU A 346 -13.66 12.74 24.74
CA GLU A 346 -13.89 13.48 23.48
C GLU A 346 -14.40 14.90 23.76
N GLY A 347 -13.74 15.89 23.17
CA GLY A 347 -14.01 17.31 23.33
C GLY A 347 -13.27 17.98 24.50
N ASP A 348 -12.51 17.24 25.30
CA ASP A 348 -11.60 17.83 26.29
C ASP A 348 -10.38 18.46 25.60
N THR A 349 -9.75 19.43 26.26
CA THR A 349 -8.55 20.12 25.75
C THR A 349 -7.35 19.81 26.63
N ILE A 350 -6.22 19.52 25.99
CA ILE A 350 -4.90 19.55 26.64
C ILE A 350 -4.20 20.85 26.27
N VAL A 351 -3.24 21.27 27.11
CA VAL A 351 -2.53 22.54 26.93
C VAL A 351 -1.03 22.35 26.79
N ILE A 352 -0.39 23.21 25.99
CA ILE A 352 1.06 23.35 25.93
C ILE A 352 1.37 24.82 26.19
N ASP A 353 2.37 25.11 27.02
CA ASP A 353 2.80 26.50 27.23
C ASP A 353 3.25 27.09 25.89
N THR A 354 2.74 28.26 25.53
CA THR A 354 3.07 28.90 24.25
C THR A 354 4.58 29.17 24.13
N ASP A 355 5.31 29.35 25.24
CA ASP A 355 6.77 29.49 25.24
C ASP A 355 7.51 28.20 24.80
N ASP A 356 6.86 27.04 24.89
CA ASP A 356 7.40 25.74 24.45
C ASP A 356 6.96 25.35 23.01
N VAL A 357 6.15 26.19 22.36
CA VAL A 357 5.65 25.94 21.00
C VAL A 357 6.67 26.42 19.95
N GLU A 358 7.21 25.47 19.18
CA GLU A 358 8.09 25.75 18.04
C GLU A 358 7.42 25.32 16.71
N PRO A 359 7.86 25.88 15.56
CA PRO A 359 7.50 25.36 14.24
C PRO A 359 7.75 23.86 14.11
N ASN A 360 6.87 23.18 13.38
CA ASN A 360 6.92 21.74 13.13
C ASN A 360 6.96 20.86 14.41
N LEU A 361 6.38 21.35 15.52
CA LEU A 361 6.39 20.65 16.80
C LEU A 361 5.48 19.41 16.76
N SER A 362 6.08 18.24 16.98
CA SER A 362 5.36 16.98 17.14
C SER A 362 4.79 16.88 18.55
N VAL A 363 3.50 16.56 18.63
CA VAL A 363 2.79 16.31 19.88
C VAL A 363 2.19 14.91 19.82
N THR A 364 2.54 14.04 20.77
CA THR A 364 2.11 12.65 20.80
C THR A 364 1.56 12.31 22.18
N LEU A 365 0.31 11.89 22.26
CA LEU A 365 -0.30 11.34 23.45
C LEU A 365 -0.18 9.81 23.40
N LYS A 366 0.46 9.22 24.40
CA LYS A 366 0.64 7.77 24.55
C LYS A 366 -0.22 7.24 25.68
N HIS A 367 -0.73 6.03 25.52
CA HIS A 367 -1.43 5.27 26.55
C HIS A 367 -0.82 3.88 26.64
N ASP A 368 -0.24 3.56 27.81
CA ASP A 368 0.20 2.22 28.12
C ASP A 368 -0.89 1.49 28.93
N HIS A 369 -1.54 0.50 28.33
CA HIS A 369 -2.58 -0.29 28.98
C HIS A 369 -2.21 -1.77 29.07
N GLN A 370 -2.99 -2.53 29.85
CA GLN A 370 -2.78 -3.98 30.06
C GLN A 370 -2.82 -4.82 28.78
N LEU A 371 -3.24 -4.23 27.65
CA LEU A 371 -3.42 -4.89 26.36
C LEU A 371 -2.40 -4.40 25.30
N GLY A 372 -1.46 -3.51 25.66
CA GLY A 372 -0.49 -2.91 24.74
C GLY A 372 -0.31 -1.41 24.97
N GLY A 373 0.53 -0.78 24.14
CA GLY A 373 0.67 0.66 24.06
C GLY A 373 -0.01 1.19 22.79
N SER A 374 -0.72 2.31 22.91
CA SER A 374 -1.32 3.03 21.80
C SER A 374 -0.89 4.50 21.83
N SER A 375 -0.96 5.18 20.69
CA SER A 375 -0.64 6.60 20.62
C SER A 375 -1.44 7.33 19.56
N SER A 376 -1.68 8.61 19.83
CA SER A 376 -2.28 9.57 18.91
C SER A 376 -1.37 10.78 18.83
N GLY A 377 -1.08 11.24 17.61
CA GLY A 377 -0.14 12.35 17.40
C GLY A 377 -0.65 13.37 16.40
N THR A 378 -0.14 14.58 16.53
CA THR A 378 -0.35 15.70 15.60
C THR A 378 0.92 16.53 15.48
N THR A 379 0.99 17.37 14.46
CA THR A 379 2.10 18.31 14.27
C THR A 379 1.54 19.71 14.14
N ILE A 380 2.04 20.62 14.97
CA ILE A 380 1.58 22.00 15.06
C ILE A 380 2.58 22.88 14.32
N LEU A 381 2.10 23.97 13.71
CA LEU A 381 2.94 24.91 12.94
C LEU A 381 3.79 24.21 11.87
N SER A 382 3.23 23.21 11.21
CA SER A 382 3.90 22.47 10.12
C SER A 382 3.70 23.11 8.75
N ARG A 383 2.96 24.23 8.67
CA ARG A 383 2.63 24.92 7.43
C ARG A 383 2.58 26.42 7.68
N PHE A 384 3.45 27.14 6.98
CA PHE A 384 3.49 28.60 6.97
C PHE A 384 3.34 29.12 5.54
N GLU A 385 2.88 30.36 5.42
CA GLU A 385 2.71 31.02 4.13
C GLU A 385 4.04 31.63 3.63
N PHE A 386 4.43 31.23 2.42
CA PHE A 386 5.58 31.78 1.70
C PHE A 386 5.19 32.02 0.24
N ALA A 387 5.57 33.18 -0.29
CA ALA A 387 5.51 33.46 -1.72
C ALA A 387 6.80 33.00 -2.40
N PHE A 388 6.64 32.40 -3.59
CA PHE A 388 7.73 31.85 -4.40
C PHE A 388 7.66 32.48 -5.79
N ASP A 389 8.67 33.27 -6.14
CA ASP A 389 8.76 33.97 -7.44
C ASP A 389 10.05 33.53 -8.15
N TYR A 390 9.89 32.75 -9.23
CA TYR A 390 11.00 32.16 -9.97
C TYR A 390 11.33 32.99 -11.22
N ASP A 391 12.58 33.43 -11.33
CA ASP A 391 13.13 34.08 -12.53
C ASP A 391 13.90 33.05 -13.35
N ILE A 392 13.36 32.74 -14.53
CA ILE A 392 13.93 31.76 -15.47
C ILE A 392 15.18 32.26 -16.19
N ASP A 393 15.32 33.59 -16.38
CA ASP A 393 16.47 34.16 -17.09
C ASP A 393 17.73 34.14 -16.21
N THR A 394 17.54 34.18 -14.88
CA THR A 394 18.64 34.12 -13.90
C THR A 394 18.72 32.80 -13.14
N GLU A 395 17.77 31.88 -13.32
CA GLU A 395 17.67 30.60 -12.58
C GLU A 395 17.68 30.81 -11.05
N THR A 396 16.97 31.85 -10.60
CA THR A 396 16.90 32.23 -9.19
C THR A 396 15.47 32.26 -8.69
N LEU A 397 15.26 31.73 -7.49
CA LEU A 397 13.98 31.76 -6.80
C LEU A 397 14.02 32.79 -5.67
N ALA A 398 13.16 33.81 -5.74
CA ALA A 398 12.87 34.65 -4.60
C ALA A 398 11.82 33.97 -3.70
N VAL A 399 12.09 33.95 -2.40
CA VAL A 399 11.20 33.39 -1.38
C VAL A 399 10.91 34.48 -0.35
N GLU A 400 9.65 34.86 -0.20
CA GLU A 400 9.20 35.86 0.76
C GLU A 400 8.34 35.20 1.83
N TYR A 401 8.60 35.52 3.09
CA TYR A 401 7.77 35.05 4.21
C TYR A 401 6.50 35.90 4.32
N GLU A 402 5.30 35.29 4.27
CA GLU A 402 4.02 36.02 4.24
C GLU A 402 3.17 35.89 5.51
N ASP A 403 3.57 35.04 6.44
CA ASP A 403 2.82 34.79 7.67
C ASP A 403 3.14 35.82 8.78
N GLU A 404 2.26 35.96 9.77
CA GLU A 404 2.40 36.92 10.88
C GLU A 404 3.25 36.36 12.04
N PHE A 405 3.38 35.03 12.14
CA PHE A 405 4.16 34.36 13.19
C PHE A 405 5.66 34.69 13.07
N PRO A 406 6.37 35.10 14.14
CA PRO A 406 7.81 35.35 14.04
C PRO A 406 8.62 34.03 14.02
N LEU A 407 9.41 33.78 12.97
CA LEU A 407 10.31 32.62 12.89
C LEU A 407 11.74 33.00 13.31
N ASP A 408 12.49 32.07 13.88
CA ASP A 408 13.94 32.23 14.01
C ASP A 408 14.61 31.85 12.68
N GLY A 409 15.06 32.85 11.91
CA GLY A 409 15.75 32.65 10.64
C GLY A 409 17.05 31.86 10.76
N ASP A 410 17.67 31.83 11.95
CA ASP A 410 18.82 30.96 12.23
C ASP A 410 18.44 29.47 12.31
N LYS A 411 17.15 29.12 12.20
CA LYS A 411 16.62 27.76 12.14
C LYS A 411 15.95 27.41 10.79
N VAL A 412 15.76 28.39 9.91
CA VAL A 412 15.05 28.22 8.63
C VAL A 412 16.04 28.01 7.48
N SER A 413 15.90 26.88 6.76
CA SER A 413 16.70 26.55 5.58
C SER A 413 15.85 26.48 4.31
N LEU A 414 16.43 26.84 3.18
CA LEU A 414 15.89 26.58 1.85
C LEU A 414 16.64 25.43 1.20
N VAL A 415 15.89 24.48 0.64
CA VAL A 415 16.43 23.24 0.07
C VAL A 415 15.76 22.95 -1.27
N ALA A 416 16.52 22.67 -2.32
CA ALA A 416 16.02 22.26 -3.63
C ALA A 416 16.38 20.82 -3.97
N TYR A 417 15.45 20.12 -4.61
CA TYR A 417 15.58 18.74 -5.09
C TYR A 417 15.18 18.64 -6.57
N ASP A 418 15.98 17.92 -7.38
CA ASP A 418 15.76 17.76 -8.84
C ASP A 418 14.47 17.01 -9.19
N GLU A 419 14.13 15.96 -8.43
CA GLU A 419 12.91 15.16 -8.66
C GLU A 419 12.11 15.01 -7.37
N ARG A 420 10.78 14.94 -7.50
CA ARG A 420 9.93 14.46 -6.40
C ARG A 420 10.41 13.03 -6.07
N PRO A 421 10.84 12.74 -4.83
CA PRO A 421 11.03 11.36 -4.41
C PRO A 421 9.68 10.68 -4.56
N ARG A 422 9.53 9.86 -5.61
CA ARG A 422 8.41 8.92 -5.66
C ARG A 422 8.71 7.93 -4.55
N TYR A 423 7.73 7.74 -3.67
CA TYR A 423 7.84 6.88 -2.49
C TYR A 423 8.58 7.50 -1.30
N ARG A 424 8.10 7.22 -0.08
CA ARG A 424 8.89 7.37 1.15
C ARG A 424 9.99 6.30 1.03
N PRO A 425 11.28 6.63 0.91
CA PRO A 425 12.31 5.62 1.11
C PRO A 425 12.11 5.11 2.54
N ARG A 426 11.74 3.83 2.70
CA ARG A 426 12.01 3.14 3.97
C ARG A 426 13.54 3.11 4.08
N GLU A 427 14.03 3.53 5.23
CA GLU A 427 15.43 3.85 5.49
C GLU A 427 16.42 2.82 4.92
N SER A 428 17.25 3.26 3.97
CA SER A 428 18.59 2.72 3.74
C SER A 428 19.39 3.72 2.91
N GLU A 429 20.17 4.56 3.60
CA GLU A 429 21.39 5.28 3.18
C GLU A 429 21.41 6.20 1.94
N ASP A 430 20.40 6.21 1.07
CA ASP A 430 20.26 7.22 0.01
C ASP A 430 19.22 8.28 0.43
N THR A 431 19.53 9.05 1.48
CA THR A 431 18.91 10.38 1.59
C THR A 431 19.29 11.12 0.32
N ILE A 432 18.34 11.32 -0.59
CA ILE A 432 18.55 12.07 -1.82
C ILE A 432 19.26 13.36 -1.43
N GLU A 433 20.50 13.53 -1.91
CA GLU A 433 21.26 14.73 -1.59
C GLU A 433 20.55 15.93 -2.24
N PRO A 434 20.31 17.01 -1.49
CA PRO A 434 19.69 18.19 -2.05
C PRO A 434 20.62 18.80 -3.10
N LYS A 435 20.03 19.25 -4.21
CA LYS A 435 20.73 19.96 -5.30
C LYS A 435 21.35 21.26 -4.78
N ALA A 436 20.58 22.00 -3.99
CA ALA A 436 21.00 23.24 -3.37
C ALA A 436 20.43 23.33 -1.95
N THR A 437 21.24 23.83 -1.02
CA THR A 437 20.84 24.12 0.36
C THR A 437 21.44 25.44 0.78
N THR A 438 20.62 26.32 1.36
CA THR A 438 21.09 27.57 1.96
C THR A 438 20.28 27.93 3.19
N GLN A 439 20.87 28.73 4.06
CA GLN A 439 20.23 29.26 5.26
C GLN A 439 20.30 30.79 5.20
N PRO A 440 19.38 31.42 4.46
CA PRO A 440 19.59 32.78 3.99
C PRO A 440 19.19 33.84 5.02
N TRP A 441 18.34 33.48 5.98
CA TRP A 441 17.86 34.37 7.03
C TRP A 441 18.74 34.27 8.29
N SER A 442 18.68 35.31 9.14
CA SER A 442 19.39 35.36 10.43
C SER A 442 18.60 36.19 11.42
N GLY A 443 18.58 35.78 12.69
CA GLY A 443 17.71 36.39 13.71
C GLY A 443 16.22 36.22 13.39
N THR A 444 15.36 36.99 14.05
CA THR A 444 13.91 36.87 13.89
C THR A 444 13.44 37.34 12.52
N MET A 445 12.76 36.46 11.78
CA MET A 445 12.03 36.73 10.55
C MET A 445 10.63 37.30 10.85
N SER A 446 10.13 38.12 9.95
CA SER A 446 8.79 38.71 9.97
C SER A 446 8.24 38.81 8.55
N THR A 447 6.93 39.03 8.42
CA THR A 447 6.27 39.20 7.11
C THR A 447 7.02 40.17 6.20
N GLY A 448 7.30 39.76 4.96
CA GLY A 448 8.04 40.50 3.96
C GLY A 448 9.55 40.29 3.96
N ASP A 449 10.08 39.41 4.82
CA ASP A 449 11.50 39.04 4.76
C ASP A 449 11.77 38.12 3.56
N GLU A 450 12.60 38.61 2.65
CA GLU A 450 12.94 37.96 1.39
C GLU A 450 14.30 37.24 1.46
N ALA A 451 14.39 36.11 0.76
CA ALA A 451 15.63 35.43 0.45
C ALA A 451 15.68 35.02 -1.03
N THR A 452 16.88 34.66 -1.49
CA THR A 452 17.08 34.13 -2.83
C THR A 452 17.78 32.78 -2.74
N LEU A 453 17.25 31.81 -3.49
CA LEU A 453 17.87 30.52 -3.75
C LEU A 453 18.34 30.50 -5.20
N GLU A 454 19.63 30.26 -5.41
CA GLU A 454 20.25 30.09 -6.73
C GLU A 454 20.28 28.59 -7.10
N ASP A 455 20.65 28.29 -8.35
CA ASP A 455 20.76 26.92 -8.89
C ASP A 455 19.42 26.14 -8.86
N VAL A 456 18.32 26.83 -9.15
CA VAL A 456 16.97 26.26 -9.18
C VAL A 456 16.47 26.20 -10.62
N GLN A 457 15.89 25.07 -11.00
CA GLN A 457 15.38 24.82 -12.35
C GLN A 457 13.89 24.43 -12.31
N PRO A 458 13.15 24.62 -13.42
CA PRO A 458 11.81 24.07 -13.54
C PRO A 458 11.81 22.56 -13.30
N GLY A 459 10.77 22.05 -12.64
CA GLY A 459 10.70 20.66 -12.20
C GLY A 459 11.12 20.46 -10.75
N ASP A 460 12.09 21.24 -10.27
CA ASP A 460 12.63 21.15 -8.92
C ASP A 460 11.53 21.32 -7.86
N THR A 461 11.69 20.60 -6.74
CA THR A 461 10.91 20.84 -5.53
C THR A 461 11.75 21.61 -4.53
N VAL A 462 11.27 22.80 -4.16
CA VAL A 462 11.89 23.62 -3.12
C VAL A 462 11.12 23.47 -1.82
N LEU A 463 11.84 23.19 -0.75
CA LEU A 463 11.34 23.13 0.61
C LEU A 463 11.88 24.31 1.41
N VAL A 464 11.01 24.88 2.22
CA VAL A 464 11.41 25.69 3.38
C VAL A 464 11.35 24.75 4.57
N CYS A 465 12.48 24.55 5.25
CA CYS A 465 12.62 23.60 6.35
C CYS A 465 12.91 24.32 7.67
N TRP A 466 12.37 23.81 8.77
CA TRP A 466 12.68 24.21 10.13
C TRP A 466 13.60 23.18 10.79
N GLU A 467 14.77 23.61 11.26
CA GLU A 467 15.76 22.76 11.95
C GLU A 467 16.06 21.43 11.26
N GLY A 468 16.37 21.50 9.96
CA GLY A 468 16.70 20.33 9.16
C GLY A 468 16.68 20.65 7.68
N THR A 469 16.73 19.61 6.86
CA THR A 469 16.70 19.73 5.39
C THR A 469 15.85 18.67 4.71
N GLY A 470 15.25 17.76 5.49
CA GLY A 470 14.41 16.69 4.98
C GLY A 470 12.96 17.14 4.74
N GLN A 471 12.20 16.29 4.06
CA GLN A 471 10.76 16.52 3.84
C GLN A 471 9.96 16.59 5.13
N GLN A 472 10.36 15.86 6.18
CA GLN A 472 9.73 15.90 7.49
C GLN A 472 9.94 17.22 8.23
N ASP A 473 10.97 17.98 7.84
CA ASP A 473 11.32 19.28 8.42
C ASP A 473 10.63 20.43 7.67
N SER A 474 9.90 20.12 6.59
CA SER A 474 9.31 21.11 5.69
C SER A 474 8.14 21.83 6.35
N ILE A 475 8.27 23.15 6.43
CA ILE A 475 7.24 24.09 6.88
C ILE A 475 6.56 24.81 5.70
N ALA A 476 7.16 24.79 4.52
CA ALA A 476 6.52 25.14 3.26
C ALA A 476 7.18 24.41 2.09
N ARG A 477 6.43 24.29 0.99
CA ARG A 477 6.89 23.57 -0.21
C ARG A 477 6.37 24.27 -1.46
N SER A 478 7.25 24.42 -2.45
CA SER A 478 6.91 24.84 -3.79
C SER A 478 7.50 23.90 -4.83
N ARG A 479 6.81 23.71 -5.94
CA ARG A 479 7.37 23.06 -7.13
C ARG A 479 7.58 24.14 -8.16
N ILE A 480 8.79 24.24 -8.67
CA ILE A 480 9.16 25.23 -9.68
C ILE A 480 8.51 24.79 -10.98
N ARG A 481 7.63 25.64 -11.48
CA ARG A 481 6.87 25.34 -12.69
C ARG A 481 7.64 25.88 -13.90
N PRO A 482 7.72 25.11 -14.99
CA PRO A 482 8.17 25.63 -16.27
C PRO A 482 7.24 26.75 -16.75
N PRO A 483 7.73 27.61 -17.66
CA PRO A 483 6.95 28.72 -18.16
C PRO A 483 5.76 28.24 -18.99
N GLY A 484 4.57 28.51 -18.48
CA GLY A 484 3.30 28.23 -19.14
C GLY A 484 2.77 26.82 -18.92
N HIS A 485 1.56 26.60 -19.42
CA HIS A 485 0.91 25.30 -19.45
C HIS A 485 0.21 25.11 -20.80
N VAL A 486 -0.01 23.86 -21.20
CA VAL A 486 -0.72 23.56 -22.45
C VAL A 486 -2.12 23.05 -22.15
N ARG A 487 -3.10 23.76 -22.72
CA ARG A 487 -4.49 23.32 -22.77
C ARG A 487 -4.71 22.51 -24.03
N PHE A 488 -5.30 21.34 -23.87
CA PHE A 488 -5.66 20.47 -24.98
C PHE A 488 -7.17 20.48 -25.21
N GLU A 489 -7.57 20.51 -26.48
CA GLU A 489 -8.95 20.32 -26.91
C GLU A 489 -8.98 19.27 -28.02
N TYR A 490 -9.83 18.26 -27.87
CA TYR A 490 -9.99 17.22 -28.88
C TYR A 490 -11.36 17.35 -29.53
N ASP A 491 -11.39 17.53 -30.84
CA ASP A 491 -12.58 17.50 -31.68
C ASP A 491 -12.76 16.08 -32.22
N TYR A 492 -13.75 15.37 -31.68
CA TYR A 492 -14.02 13.99 -32.05
C TYR A 492 -14.55 13.85 -33.49
N GLU A 493 -15.35 14.81 -33.99
CA GLU A 493 -15.94 14.72 -35.33
C GLU A 493 -14.87 14.81 -36.43
N ASN A 494 -13.83 15.60 -36.17
CA ASN A 494 -12.73 15.85 -37.11
C ASN A 494 -11.44 15.10 -36.75
N GLU A 495 -11.44 14.28 -35.69
CA GLU A 495 -10.25 13.59 -35.16
C GLU A 495 -9.06 14.55 -35.00
N THR A 496 -9.33 15.75 -34.50
CA THR A 496 -8.36 16.85 -34.46
C THR A 496 -8.03 17.22 -33.01
N LEU A 497 -6.75 17.20 -32.67
CA LEU A 497 -6.25 17.64 -31.37
C LEU A 497 -5.63 19.04 -31.49
N SER A 498 -6.18 20.00 -30.75
CA SER A 498 -5.62 21.34 -30.59
C SER A 498 -4.81 21.41 -29.30
N ALA A 499 -3.58 21.93 -29.40
CA ALA A 499 -2.70 22.18 -28.25
C ALA A 499 -2.38 23.67 -28.17
N THR A 500 -2.91 24.34 -27.15
CA THR A 500 -2.76 25.79 -26.94
C THR A 500 -1.85 26.06 -25.74
N ILE A 501 -0.74 26.78 -25.95
CA ILE A 501 0.14 27.24 -24.87
C ILE A 501 -0.46 28.47 -24.21
N GLU A 502 -0.52 28.49 -22.88
CA GLU A 502 -0.99 29.59 -22.05
C GLU A 502 0.09 30.02 -21.05
N PHE A 503 0.38 31.32 -21.01
CA PHE A 503 1.30 31.94 -20.04
C PHE A 503 0.53 32.82 -19.04
N GLU A 504 1.06 32.92 -17.82
CA GLU A 504 0.56 33.83 -16.78
C GLU A 504 0.97 35.30 -17.07
N ASP A 505 2.00 35.49 -17.89
CA ASP A 505 2.51 36.78 -18.33
C ASP A 505 2.31 37.00 -19.85
N GLU A 506 2.65 38.22 -20.31
CA GLU A 506 2.61 38.59 -21.73
C GLU A 506 3.95 38.35 -22.46
N THR A 507 4.88 37.60 -21.87
CA THR A 507 6.23 37.42 -22.41
C THR A 507 6.23 36.37 -23.52
N GLU A 508 6.74 36.73 -24.70
CA GLU A 508 6.97 35.79 -25.81
C GLU A 508 8.23 34.96 -25.56
N ARG A 509 8.16 33.66 -25.85
CA ARG A 509 9.23 32.68 -25.61
C ARG A 509 9.59 31.93 -26.88
N SER A 510 10.75 31.29 -26.93
CA SER A 510 11.17 30.56 -28.13
C SER A 510 10.28 29.35 -28.35
N ALA A 511 9.74 29.19 -29.57
CA ALA A 511 8.88 28.04 -29.88
C ALA A 511 9.65 26.70 -29.81
N ALA A 512 10.97 26.74 -30.01
CA ALA A 512 11.84 25.56 -29.95
C ALA A 512 12.06 25.01 -28.53
N GLU A 513 11.60 25.71 -27.49
CA GLU A 513 11.65 25.20 -26.11
C GLU A 513 10.43 24.36 -25.75
N TYR A 514 9.43 24.29 -26.65
CA TYR A 514 8.17 23.59 -26.42
C TYR A 514 8.03 22.47 -27.45
N GLU A 515 7.79 21.26 -26.96
CA GLU A 515 7.63 20.09 -27.81
C GLU A 515 6.33 19.36 -27.46
N LEU A 516 5.61 18.93 -28.48
CA LEU A 516 4.42 18.11 -28.38
C LEU A 516 4.76 16.67 -28.71
N LEU A 517 4.52 15.77 -27.77
CA LEU A 517 4.71 14.33 -27.89
C LEU A 517 3.35 13.65 -28.06
N ILE A 518 3.30 12.66 -28.95
CA ILE A 518 2.18 11.75 -29.20
C ILE A 518 2.69 10.34 -28.93
N ASP A 519 2.10 9.66 -27.94
CA ASP A 519 2.54 8.35 -27.44
C ASP A 519 4.06 8.32 -27.16
N ASP A 520 4.54 9.36 -26.48
CA ASP A 520 5.96 9.62 -26.13
C ASP A 520 6.91 9.84 -27.32
N GLU A 521 6.39 9.99 -28.54
CA GLU A 521 7.18 10.35 -29.73
C GLU A 521 6.88 11.78 -30.22
N PRO A 522 7.86 12.52 -30.76
CA PRO A 522 7.62 13.86 -31.30
C PRO A 522 6.51 13.87 -32.37
N ALA A 523 5.50 14.72 -32.16
CA ALA A 523 4.40 14.90 -33.10
C ALA A 523 4.89 15.40 -34.46
N ALA A 524 4.12 15.11 -35.52
CA ALA A 524 4.46 15.51 -36.89
C ALA A 524 4.46 17.03 -37.12
N THR A 525 3.74 17.78 -36.28
CA THR A 525 3.67 19.24 -36.29
C THR A 525 4.09 19.74 -34.92
N GLN A 526 5.13 20.58 -34.87
CA GLN A 526 5.61 21.22 -33.65
C GLN A 526 5.35 22.74 -33.66
N TRP A 527 5.33 23.38 -32.49
CA TRP A 527 5.28 24.85 -32.41
C TRP A 527 6.45 25.49 -33.17
N ALA A 528 7.64 24.88 -33.11
CA ALA A 528 8.85 25.36 -33.78
C ALA A 528 8.80 25.27 -35.32
N ASP A 529 7.89 24.47 -35.89
CA ASP A 529 7.71 24.37 -37.34
C ASP A 529 6.91 25.56 -37.89
N GLU A 530 5.95 26.06 -37.10
CA GLU A 530 5.01 27.12 -37.49
C GLU A 530 5.43 28.50 -36.98
N TYR A 531 6.13 28.55 -35.84
CA TYR A 531 6.45 29.78 -35.13
C TYR A 531 7.94 29.82 -34.73
N ASP A 532 8.54 31.01 -34.80
CA ASP A 532 9.85 31.25 -34.17
C ASP A 532 9.69 31.46 -32.64
N THR A 533 8.56 32.03 -32.22
CA THR A 533 8.23 32.35 -30.83
C THR A 533 6.76 32.09 -30.53
N VAL A 534 6.46 31.67 -29.31
CA VAL A 534 5.10 31.44 -28.80
C VAL A 534 4.69 32.53 -27.81
N SER A 535 3.44 32.95 -27.89
CA SER A 535 2.76 33.81 -26.90
C SER A 535 1.57 33.05 -26.28
N SER A 536 1.02 33.57 -25.18
CA SER A 536 -0.20 33.00 -24.59
C SER A 536 -1.33 32.93 -25.64
N GLY A 537 -1.97 31.78 -25.78
CA GLY A 537 -2.98 31.47 -26.79
C GLY A 537 -2.44 30.91 -28.12
N THR A 538 -1.13 30.71 -28.27
CA THR A 538 -0.56 30.10 -29.49
C THR A 538 -0.97 28.63 -29.57
N THR A 539 -1.56 28.24 -30.71
CA THR A 539 -2.17 26.92 -30.89
C THR A 539 -1.57 26.22 -32.10
N ILE A 540 -1.32 24.91 -31.96
CA ILE A 540 -1.09 23.99 -33.08
C ILE A 540 -2.20 22.96 -33.12
N GLU A 541 -2.51 22.48 -34.33
CA GLU A 541 -3.57 21.50 -34.58
C GLU A 541 -2.94 20.25 -35.21
N LEU A 542 -3.32 19.08 -34.70
CA LEU A 542 -2.96 17.78 -35.24
C LEU A 542 -4.20 17.11 -35.80
N GLU A 543 -4.16 16.76 -37.08
CA GLU A 543 -5.24 16.01 -37.76
C GLU A 543 -5.02 14.50 -37.57
N ASP A 544 -6.09 13.71 -37.76
CA ASP A 544 -6.08 12.24 -37.73
C ASP A 544 -5.57 11.64 -36.40
N VAL A 545 -5.86 12.26 -35.26
CA VAL A 545 -5.51 11.76 -33.92
C VAL A 545 -6.57 10.79 -33.43
N ALA A 546 -6.18 9.53 -33.18
CA ALA A 546 -7.10 8.50 -32.74
C ALA A 546 -7.55 8.70 -31.27
N VAL A 547 -8.74 8.21 -30.94
CA VAL A 547 -9.20 8.10 -29.55
C VAL A 547 -8.28 7.15 -28.78
N GLY A 548 -7.89 7.55 -27.57
CA GLY A 548 -7.01 6.79 -26.69
C GLY A 548 -5.54 7.20 -26.76
N THR A 549 -5.14 7.96 -27.78
CA THR A 549 -3.76 8.45 -27.95
C THR A 549 -3.36 9.41 -26.83
N ASP A 550 -2.17 9.21 -26.26
CA ASP A 550 -1.62 10.08 -25.22
C ASP A 550 -0.89 11.26 -25.86
N ALA A 551 -1.28 12.48 -25.50
CA ALA A 551 -0.66 13.71 -25.96
C ALA A 551 -0.03 14.43 -24.76
N THR A 552 1.26 14.70 -24.85
CA THR A 552 2.02 15.34 -23.77
C THR A 552 2.79 16.51 -24.31
N ALA A 553 2.63 17.69 -23.71
CA ALA A 553 3.48 18.82 -24.01
C ALA A 553 4.60 18.90 -22.97
N VAL A 554 5.82 19.11 -23.44
CA VAL A 554 7.03 19.21 -22.63
C VAL A 554 7.77 20.52 -22.91
N TRP A 555 8.61 20.92 -21.96
CA TRP A 555 9.41 22.14 -22.03
C TRP A 555 10.88 21.86 -21.69
N GLY A 556 11.77 22.51 -22.46
CA GLY A 556 13.21 22.48 -22.27
C GLY A 556 13.87 21.16 -22.67
N ASP A 557 15.20 21.10 -22.55
CA ASP A 557 16.00 19.92 -22.94
C ASP A 557 15.78 18.69 -22.03
N GLU A 558 15.12 18.87 -20.89
CA GLU A 558 14.82 17.83 -19.89
C GLU A 558 13.39 17.29 -20.00
N ASP A 559 12.66 17.67 -21.06
CA ASP A 559 11.30 17.21 -21.35
C ASP A 559 10.33 17.39 -20.16
N ILE A 560 10.40 18.54 -19.49
CA ILE A 560 9.59 18.81 -18.30
C ILE A 560 8.13 18.99 -18.72
N ARG A 561 7.25 18.10 -18.27
CA ARG A 561 5.83 18.10 -18.63
C ARG A 561 5.12 19.39 -18.22
N ILE A 562 4.53 20.08 -19.21
CA ILE A 562 3.75 21.32 -19.05
C ILE A 562 2.26 21.15 -19.36
N GLY A 563 1.89 19.97 -19.83
CA GLY A 563 0.51 19.58 -20.08
C GLY A 563 0.45 18.15 -20.57
N GLY A 564 -0.70 17.51 -20.42
CA GLY A 564 -0.96 16.31 -21.20
C GLY A 564 -2.38 15.85 -21.03
N THR A 565 -2.89 15.20 -22.06
CA THR A 565 -4.23 14.65 -22.13
C THR A 565 -4.18 13.31 -22.82
N ARG A 566 -5.28 12.58 -22.74
CA ARG A 566 -5.57 11.50 -23.67
C ARG A 566 -6.63 12.01 -24.64
N ALA A 567 -6.43 11.81 -25.95
CA ALA A 567 -7.43 12.16 -26.95
C ALA A 567 -8.68 11.32 -26.71
N GLN A 568 -9.76 11.94 -26.25
CA GLN A 568 -11.00 11.25 -25.95
C GLN A 568 -12.17 12.19 -26.14
N PRO A 569 -13.33 11.68 -26.58
CA PRO A 569 -14.53 12.49 -26.64
C PRO A 569 -15.01 12.84 -25.23
N SER A 570 -15.83 13.89 -25.13
CA SER A 570 -16.37 14.40 -23.88
C SER A 570 -17.88 14.64 -23.99
N ILE A 571 -18.62 14.23 -22.97
CA ILE A 571 -20.07 14.42 -22.85
C ILE A 571 -20.37 15.07 -21.51
N GLN A 572 -21.16 16.13 -21.55
CA GLN A 572 -21.74 16.78 -20.38
C GLN A 572 -23.06 16.10 -20.06
N LEU A 573 -23.18 15.60 -18.83
CA LEU A 573 -24.34 14.87 -18.35
C LEU A 573 -24.99 15.63 -17.20
N ALA A 574 -26.31 15.73 -17.23
CA ALA A 574 -27.10 16.11 -16.06
C ALA A 574 -27.86 14.91 -15.52
N PHE A 575 -27.99 14.87 -14.20
CA PHE A 575 -28.80 13.88 -13.50
C PHE A 575 -29.92 14.58 -12.75
N ASP A 576 -31.16 14.20 -13.06
CA ASP A 576 -32.37 14.67 -12.37
C ASP A 576 -33.24 13.47 -12.00
N GLU A 577 -33.49 13.33 -10.70
CA GLU A 577 -34.21 12.21 -10.08
C GLU A 577 -33.62 10.83 -10.42
N GLU A 578 -34.06 10.23 -11.52
CA GLU A 578 -33.66 8.91 -12.02
C GLU A 578 -33.19 8.97 -13.48
N THR A 579 -33.09 10.17 -14.07
CA THR A 579 -32.81 10.35 -15.50
C THR A 579 -31.46 11.04 -15.70
N VAL A 580 -30.61 10.43 -16.52
CA VAL A 580 -29.38 11.04 -17.02
C VAL A 580 -29.66 11.60 -18.41
N THR A 581 -29.37 12.88 -18.63
CA THR A 581 -29.56 13.56 -19.93
C THR A 581 -28.23 14.07 -20.46
N HIS A 582 -27.99 13.91 -21.76
CA HIS A 582 -26.90 14.56 -22.49
C HIS A 582 -27.22 16.05 -22.65
N GLU A 583 -26.43 16.92 -22.03
CA GLU A 583 -26.64 18.39 -22.06
C GLU A 583 -25.62 19.12 -22.95
N GLY A 584 -24.66 18.41 -23.55
CA GLY A 584 -23.65 18.99 -24.43
C GLY A 584 -22.40 18.13 -24.57
N GLY A 585 -21.49 18.53 -25.46
CA GLY A 585 -20.32 17.72 -25.84
C GLY A 585 -20.56 16.90 -27.10
N ASP A 586 -19.80 15.82 -27.27
CA ASP A 586 -19.75 15.01 -28.49
C ASP A 586 -20.97 14.08 -28.62
N ALA A 587 -21.44 13.89 -29.85
CA ALA A 587 -22.41 12.84 -30.17
C ALA A 587 -21.65 11.52 -30.42
N LEU A 588 -21.95 10.49 -29.63
CA LEU A 588 -21.23 9.21 -29.68
C LEU A 588 -22.17 8.05 -29.96
N PRO A 589 -21.76 7.02 -30.71
CA PRO A 589 -22.59 5.85 -30.96
C PRO A 589 -23.01 5.17 -29.65
N ALA A 590 -24.32 5.04 -29.40
CA ALA A 590 -24.85 4.41 -28.19
C ALA A 590 -24.32 2.97 -28.02
N SER A 591 -24.06 2.26 -29.11
CA SER A 591 -23.46 0.91 -29.14
C SER A 591 -22.02 0.83 -28.62
N LYS A 592 -21.36 1.96 -28.40
CA LYS A 592 -20.02 2.04 -27.81
C LYS A 592 -20.05 2.60 -26.40
N LEU A 593 -21.23 2.93 -25.87
CA LEU A 593 -21.38 3.60 -24.59
C LEU A 593 -21.94 2.65 -23.53
N GLU A 594 -21.26 2.62 -22.39
CA GLU A 594 -21.70 1.89 -21.19
C GLU A 594 -21.75 2.89 -20.01
N ALA A 595 -22.89 3.04 -19.37
CA ALA A 595 -22.98 3.75 -18.10
C ALA A 595 -22.68 2.82 -16.93
N ARG A 596 -21.74 3.23 -16.09
CA ARG A 596 -21.44 2.60 -14.80
C ARG A 596 -22.05 3.42 -13.68
N VAL A 597 -22.93 2.80 -12.91
CA VAL A 597 -23.65 3.43 -11.80
C VAL A 597 -23.14 2.85 -10.50
N TRP A 598 -22.61 3.71 -9.62
CA TRP A 598 -22.20 3.33 -8.27
C TRP A 598 -23.37 3.52 -7.32
N THR A 599 -23.70 2.48 -6.58
CA THR A 599 -24.72 2.50 -5.52
C THR A 599 -24.08 2.15 -4.17
N THR A 600 -24.87 2.15 -3.10
CA THR A 600 -24.42 1.68 -1.78
C THR A 600 -24.07 0.19 -1.79
N ASP A 601 -24.75 -0.61 -2.62
CA ASP A 601 -24.65 -2.07 -2.64
C ASP A 601 -23.71 -2.60 -3.73
N GLY A 602 -23.13 -1.74 -4.58
CA GLY A 602 -22.18 -2.17 -5.61
C GLY A 602 -22.11 -1.28 -6.85
N ARG A 603 -21.76 -1.89 -7.98
CA ARG A 603 -21.67 -1.23 -9.30
C ARG A 603 -22.60 -1.92 -10.28
N THR A 604 -23.45 -1.15 -10.95
CA THR A 604 -24.33 -1.64 -12.02
C THR A 604 -23.87 -1.08 -13.36
N LYS A 605 -24.00 -1.86 -14.43
CA LYS A 605 -23.70 -1.46 -15.80
C LYS A 605 -25.01 -1.34 -16.59
N ILE A 606 -25.13 -0.29 -17.40
CA ILE A 606 -26.24 -0.06 -18.32
C ILE A 606 -25.62 0.14 -19.70
N ASP A 607 -25.98 -0.72 -20.65
CA ASP A 607 -25.61 -0.53 -22.05
C ASP A 607 -26.51 0.56 -22.65
N ILE A 608 -25.92 1.63 -23.17
CA ILE A 608 -26.71 2.77 -23.68
C ILE A 608 -27.44 2.38 -24.96
N ALA A 609 -26.97 1.38 -25.70
CA ALA A 609 -27.67 0.90 -26.89
C ALA A 609 -29.02 0.22 -26.60
N ASP A 610 -29.26 -0.20 -25.35
CA ASP A 610 -30.57 -0.73 -24.95
C ASP A 610 -31.60 0.39 -24.73
N GLU A 611 -31.15 1.61 -24.45
CA GLU A 611 -31.99 2.76 -24.10
C GLU A 611 -32.11 3.76 -25.26
N VAL A 612 -31.05 3.93 -26.05
CA VAL A 612 -30.97 4.91 -27.14
C VAL A 612 -30.57 4.22 -28.45
N ASP A 613 -31.40 4.38 -29.48
CA ASP A 613 -31.13 3.89 -30.83
C ASP A 613 -30.22 4.86 -31.60
N GLY A 614 -29.03 4.41 -32.00
CA GLY A 614 -28.13 5.18 -32.88
C GLY A 614 -27.02 5.91 -32.12
N ASP A 615 -26.93 7.23 -32.29
CA ASP A 615 -25.97 8.06 -31.58
C ASP A 615 -26.64 8.68 -30.35
N PHE A 616 -25.92 8.77 -29.24
CA PHE A 616 -26.33 9.46 -28.03
C PHE A 616 -25.92 10.94 -28.16
N GLU A 617 -26.90 11.81 -28.41
CA GLU A 617 -26.73 13.23 -28.72
C GLU A 617 -27.43 14.16 -27.71
N GLU A 618 -27.17 15.47 -27.79
CA GLU A 618 -27.74 16.47 -26.86
C GLU A 618 -29.28 16.36 -26.80
N GLY A 619 -29.80 16.20 -25.59
CA GLY A 619 -31.22 16.02 -25.30
C GLY A 619 -31.67 14.56 -25.20
N ASP A 620 -30.83 13.60 -25.58
CA ASP A 620 -31.08 12.19 -25.29
C ASP A 620 -30.90 11.89 -23.81
N SER A 621 -31.66 10.91 -23.33
CA SER A 621 -31.61 10.52 -21.94
C SER A 621 -31.85 9.04 -21.76
N PHE A 622 -31.32 8.52 -20.65
CA PHE A 622 -31.56 7.16 -20.20
C PHE A 622 -31.94 7.17 -18.72
N THR A 623 -32.69 6.15 -18.30
CA THR A 623 -33.15 6.02 -16.93
C THR A 623 -32.21 5.12 -16.13
N VAL A 624 -31.99 5.48 -14.88
CA VAL A 624 -31.18 4.76 -13.91
C VAL A 624 -32.13 4.26 -12.82
N ASP A 625 -32.39 2.95 -12.81
CA ASP A 625 -33.27 2.26 -11.86
C ASP A 625 -32.64 2.15 -10.46
N THR A 626 -32.29 3.28 -9.83
CA THR A 626 -31.78 3.25 -8.45
C THR A 626 -32.00 4.56 -7.70
N GLU A 627 -32.81 4.47 -6.64
CA GLU A 627 -33.02 5.53 -5.63
C GLU A 627 -31.73 5.83 -4.81
N GLU A 628 -30.63 5.08 -5.04
CA GLU A 628 -29.39 5.13 -4.27
C GLU A 628 -28.13 5.34 -5.14
N ALA A 629 -28.28 5.82 -6.38
CA ALA A 629 -27.13 6.21 -7.20
C ALA A 629 -26.29 7.26 -6.44
N ARG A 630 -24.97 7.06 -6.38
CA ARG A 630 -24.01 8.02 -5.80
C ARG A 630 -23.24 8.76 -6.88
N SER A 631 -22.92 8.06 -7.96
CA SER A 631 -22.24 8.62 -9.12
C SER A 631 -22.49 7.77 -10.35
N ILE A 632 -22.44 8.42 -11.51
CA ILE A 632 -22.65 7.80 -12.81
C ILE A 632 -21.49 8.22 -13.70
N MET A 633 -20.82 7.25 -14.31
CA MET A 633 -19.73 7.47 -15.26
C MET A 633 -20.08 6.80 -16.58
N LEU A 634 -19.94 7.55 -17.67
CA LEU A 634 -20.14 7.04 -19.01
C LEU A 634 -18.79 6.62 -19.60
N ARG A 635 -18.72 5.37 -20.08
CA ARG A 635 -17.53 4.78 -20.70
C ARG A 635 -17.74 4.62 -22.20
N TYR A 636 -16.72 4.94 -22.98
CA TYR A 636 -16.64 4.72 -24.42
C TYR A 636 -15.68 3.57 -24.73
N ASP A 637 -16.16 2.63 -25.55
CA ASP A 637 -15.45 1.40 -25.95
C ASP A 637 -14.93 0.57 -24.76
N GLY A 638 -15.64 0.62 -23.63
CA GLY A 638 -15.29 -0.09 -22.38
C GLY A 638 -14.13 0.51 -21.57
N GLU A 639 -13.31 1.36 -22.19
CA GLU A 639 -12.03 1.80 -21.64
C GLU A 639 -12.01 3.28 -21.23
N HIS A 640 -12.61 4.19 -22.01
CA HIS A 640 -12.41 5.64 -21.82
C HIS A 640 -13.57 6.29 -21.07
N SER A 641 -13.30 7.06 -20.02
CA SER A 641 -14.34 7.81 -19.31
C SER A 641 -14.64 9.10 -20.05
N VAL A 642 -15.85 9.23 -20.60
CA VAL A 642 -16.22 10.35 -21.49
C VAL A 642 -17.22 11.31 -20.86
N GLY A 643 -17.91 10.91 -19.79
CA GLY A 643 -18.87 11.78 -19.11
C GLY A 643 -19.12 11.34 -17.68
N TYR A 644 -19.58 12.27 -16.84
CA TYR A 644 -19.84 12.01 -15.44
C TYR A 644 -20.99 12.84 -14.90
N ALA A 645 -21.81 12.25 -14.05
CA ALA A 645 -22.92 12.92 -13.38
C ALA A 645 -23.05 12.49 -11.91
N HIS A 646 -23.62 13.40 -11.13
CA HIS A 646 -23.91 13.21 -9.71
C HIS A 646 -25.36 13.52 -9.39
N PRO A 647 -25.98 12.73 -8.51
CA PRO A 647 -27.24 13.13 -7.89
C PRO A 647 -27.06 14.43 -7.09
N PRO A 648 -28.05 15.32 -7.10
CA PRO A 648 -28.05 16.49 -6.22
C PRO A 648 -28.00 16.02 -4.76
N ARG A 649 -27.11 16.64 -3.97
CA ARG A 649 -26.93 16.35 -2.54
C ARG A 649 -28.11 16.79 -1.68
#